data_AF-A0A0L0BUE5-F1
#
_entry.id   AF-A0A0L0BUE5-F1
#
_cell.length_a   1.000
_cell.length_b   1.000
_cell.length_c   1.000
_cell.angle_alpha   90.00
_cell.angle_beta   90.00
_cell.angle_gamma   90.00
#
_symmetry.space_group_name_H-M   'P 1'
#
loop_
_entity.id
_entity.type
_entity.pdbx_description
1 polymer ?
#
loop_
_entity_poly.entity_id
_entity_poly.type
_entity_poly.pdbx_seq_one_letter_code
_entity_poly.pdbx_strand_id
1 'polypeptide(L)'
;MASTHEEQQQQRVLVKCGGFSTQLANHVGERIDGDPLWGSRFDLVNPTAVVQTHLDFLENGAQIILSNTYQSSVEGFMKHLKLSKEDSIQLMRKSVQLAKEARDKYIEKVEKENGSLEAGLPLILGSVGPYGAMLHDGSEYNGSYTDKVSKEEIQNWHRIRINALLAENVNGLAVETIPCPKEAEAVTQMILNDYPNVKFWVSFQCKDELHLAHGENFANAAKSIWDMVKQANARERIFGIGVNCVNPKFVAPLFKSLHVLLDDKDLPPLVVYSNRGETYDLEKDEWVDQDKCVPLETYVPEWIRLGATVIGGCCRVYPADILNIRKCIDSLDMYNITSKRSYLIFLREFFNMRLKQILVKDGGFGTQMTVHVGNAVDGDPLWSARFNATNPAAVVNTHVDFLQNGADIILTNTYQASVEGYMEHMELDADQSVELIKNTVRLAHIAKEKYLTECYQAQLNVNEGFPMIIASIGPYGAHLHDGSEYTGDYADYVPAKEITDWHRVRIDACLEAGVDALAIETIPCQMEAEALVEMLCEDYADVKFWVAFQCKDEKTLAHGEEFVEAASSLWELLKERNAQENCLAIGVNCVNPQFVTPLFKSLNGERSMEDRIPLVVYPNSGEVYDVNKGWMGKEHCVPLANYVAEWAQLGAQIIGGCCRTYARDIRHISETVQNINKLKLS
;
A
#
# COMPACT_ATOMS: atom_id res chain seq x y z
N MET A 1 5.61 -46.22 -8.72
CA MET A 1 4.62 -45.36 -8.05
C MET A 1 5.13 -43.93 -8.14
N ALA A 2 4.70 -43.21 -9.17
CA ALA A 2 4.78 -41.75 -9.28
C ALA A 2 3.54 -41.19 -8.57
N SER A 3 3.44 -39.97 -8.04
CA SER A 3 4.27 -38.77 -7.93
C SER A 3 3.52 -37.85 -6.96
N THR A 4 4.18 -37.23 -5.99
CA THR A 4 3.67 -36.02 -5.30
C THR A 4 4.84 -35.09 -5.03
N HIS A 5 5.41 -34.57 -6.11
CA HIS A 5 6.13 -33.30 -6.14
C HIS A 5 5.28 -32.38 -7.01
N GLU A 6 4.21 -31.82 -6.45
CA GLU A 6 3.67 -30.56 -6.95
C GLU A 6 4.58 -29.47 -6.39
N GLU A 7 5.64 -29.18 -7.14
CA GLU A 7 6.39 -27.94 -6.99
C GLU A 7 5.40 -26.78 -7.16
N GLN A 8 5.28 -25.93 -6.14
CA GLN A 8 4.61 -24.63 -6.26
C GLN A 8 5.37 -23.81 -7.31
N GLN A 9 4.93 -23.90 -8.56
CA GLN A 9 5.48 -23.13 -9.66
C GLN A 9 5.12 -21.66 -9.43
N GLN A 10 6.14 -20.87 -9.08
CA GLN A 10 6.06 -19.43 -8.83
C GLN A 10 5.23 -18.71 -9.91
N GLN A 11 4.15 -18.03 -9.51
CA GLN A 11 3.29 -17.30 -10.44
C GLN A 11 4.00 -16.02 -10.87
N ARG A 12 4.57 -16.06 -12.08
CA ARG A 12 5.43 -15.01 -12.64
C ARG A 12 4.64 -13.77 -13.06
N VAL A 13 5.11 -12.57 -12.68
CA VAL A 13 4.52 -11.28 -13.09
C VAL A 13 5.16 -10.79 -14.40
N LEU A 14 4.33 -10.51 -15.42
CA LEU A 14 4.77 -10.01 -16.73
C LEU A 14 4.52 -8.51 -16.88
N VAL A 15 5.47 -7.81 -17.51
CA VAL A 15 5.33 -6.37 -17.81
C VAL A 15 4.73 -6.14 -19.19
N LYS A 16 3.60 -5.46 -19.26
CA LYS A 16 2.94 -5.03 -20.49
C LYS A 16 3.36 -3.60 -20.86
N CYS A 17 3.49 -3.33 -22.16
CA CYS A 17 3.90 -2.04 -22.70
C CYS A 17 2.99 -0.87 -22.26
N GLY A 18 3.44 0.36 -22.44
CA GLY A 18 2.66 1.55 -22.08
C GLY A 18 1.57 1.90 -23.10
N GLY A 19 1.22 3.18 -23.15
CA GLY A 19 0.23 3.71 -24.08
C GLY A 19 0.78 3.84 -25.48
N PHE A 20 0.39 2.91 -26.36
CA PHE A 20 0.92 2.84 -27.73
C PHE A 20 0.71 4.15 -28.50
N SER A 21 -0.53 4.65 -28.57
CA SER A 21 -0.83 5.91 -29.26
C SER A 21 -0.15 7.12 -28.61
N THR A 22 0.02 7.13 -27.29
CA THR A 22 0.74 8.21 -26.61
C THR A 22 2.20 8.27 -27.05
N GLN A 23 2.89 7.12 -27.11
CA GLN A 23 4.28 7.08 -27.54
C GLN A 23 4.42 7.28 -29.06
N LEU A 24 3.50 6.73 -29.85
CA LEU A 24 3.50 6.90 -31.31
C LEU A 24 3.43 8.38 -31.70
N ALA A 25 2.70 9.21 -30.94
CA ALA A 25 2.62 10.66 -31.16
C ALA A 25 4.01 11.34 -31.21
N ASN A 26 4.97 10.84 -30.42
CA ASN A 26 6.35 11.35 -30.39
C ASN A 26 7.13 11.05 -31.69
N HIS A 27 6.79 9.95 -32.39
CA HIS A 27 7.46 9.55 -33.63
C HIS A 27 6.86 10.17 -34.87
N VAL A 28 5.56 10.47 -34.84
CA VAL A 28 4.82 10.99 -35.99
C VAL A 28 4.67 12.52 -35.95
N GLY A 29 4.90 13.15 -34.79
CA GLY A 29 4.88 14.60 -34.63
C GLY A 29 3.49 15.22 -34.77
N GLU A 30 2.43 14.42 -34.64
CA GLU A 30 1.03 14.86 -34.73
C GLU A 30 0.19 14.24 -33.61
N ARG A 31 -0.90 14.94 -33.24
CA ARG A 31 -1.90 14.45 -32.29
C ARG A 31 -2.60 13.23 -32.89
N ILE A 32 -2.71 12.15 -32.12
CA ILE A 32 -3.30 10.89 -32.58
C ILE A 32 -4.77 10.79 -32.15
N ASP A 33 -5.08 11.28 -30.95
CA ASP A 33 -6.43 11.42 -30.42
C ASP A 33 -7.19 12.52 -31.19
N GLY A 34 -8.27 12.14 -31.87
CA GLY A 34 -9.10 13.02 -32.70
C GLY A 34 -9.29 12.56 -34.15
N ASP A 35 -8.46 11.62 -34.62
CA ASP A 35 -8.71 10.94 -35.90
C ASP A 35 -9.65 9.73 -35.69
N PRO A 36 -10.65 9.48 -36.55
CA PRO A 36 -11.55 8.33 -36.46
C PRO A 36 -10.89 6.94 -36.41
N LEU A 37 -9.60 6.84 -36.77
CA LEU A 37 -8.82 5.60 -36.75
C LEU A 37 -7.69 5.59 -35.70
N TRP A 38 -7.54 6.65 -34.90
CA TRP A 38 -6.46 6.84 -33.93
C TRP A 38 -5.09 6.41 -34.50
N GLY A 39 -4.38 5.50 -33.82
CA GLY A 39 -3.06 5.01 -34.20
C GLY A 39 -3.09 4.06 -35.39
N SER A 40 -4.21 3.39 -35.65
CA SER A 40 -4.25 2.24 -36.59
C SER A 40 -3.98 2.63 -38.05
N ARG A 41 -4.28 3.87 -38.45
CA ARG A 41 -3.93 4.40 -39.78
C ARG A 41 -2.43 4.42 -40.04
N PHE A 42 -1.59 4.54 -39.00
CA PHE A 42 -0.14 4.56 -39.15
C PHE A 42 0.44 3.21 -39.57
N ASP A 43 -0.28 2.11 -39.37
CA ASP A 43 0.10 0.81 -39.93
C ASP A 43 0.20 0.89 -41.47
N LEU A 44 -0.60 1.77 -42.10
CA LEU A 44 -0.54 2.06 -43.52
C LEU A 44 0.45 3.20 -43.83
N VAL A 45 0.31 4.35 -43.16
CA VAL A 45 0.97 5.60 -43.58
C VAL A 45 2.37 5.80 -43.01
N ASN A 46 2.69 5.23 -41.85
CA ASN A 46 4.02 5.32 -41.24
C ASN A 46 4.38 4.05 -40.44
N PRO A 47 4.52 2.89 -41.11
CA PRO A 47 4.80 1.62 -40.44
C PRO A 47 6.13 1.65 -39.66
N THR A 48 7.11 2.45 -40.09
CA THR A 48 8.38 2.61 -39.38
C THR A 48 8.19 3.20 -37.98
N ALA A 49 7.32 4.21 -37.83
CA ALA A 49 7.00 4.79 -36.52
C ALA A 49 6.27 3.79 -35.61
N VAL A 50 5.41 2.93 -36.17
CA VAL A 50 4.73 1.84 -35.44
C VAL A 50 5.77 0.84 -34.89
N VAL A 51 6.70 0.40 -35.74
CA VAL A 51 7.79 -0.50 -35.34
C VAL A 51 8.68 0.14 -34.27
N GLN A 52 9.05 1.41 -34.44
CA GLN A 52 9.87 2.13 -33.47
C GLN A 52 9.15 2.28 -32.12
N THR A 53 7.86 2.56 -32.11
CA THR A 53 7.05 2.66 -30.88
C THR A 53 7.06 1.36 -30.09
N HIS A 54 6.93 0.20 -30.77
CA HIS A 54 7.06 -1.10 -30.11
C HIS A 54 8.48 -1.33 -29.57
N LEU A 55 9.51 -1.00 -30.35
CA LEU A 55 10.91 -1.12 -29.93
C LEU A 55 11.18 -0.31 -28.66
N ASP A 56 10.70 0.93 -28.57
CA ASP A 56 10.93 1.76 -27.39
C ASP A 56 10.44 1.07 -26.10
N PHE A 57 9.28 0.41 -26.14
CA PHE A 57 8.76 -0.30 -24.97
C PHE A 57 9.52 -1.59 -24.68
N LEU A 58 9.89 -2.36 -25.69
CA LEU A 58 10.70 -3.58 -25.51
C LEU A 58 12.08 -3.26 -24.91
N GLU A 59 12.73 -2.22 -25.43
CA GLU A 59 14.02 -1.73 -24.93
C GLU A 59 13.94 -1.20 -23.49
N ASN A 60 12.74 -0.85 -23.03
CA ASN A 60 12.47 -0.40 -21.66
C ASN A 60 11.77 -1.48 -20.81
N GLY A 61 11.92 -2.75 -21.15
CA GLY A 61 11.57 -3.86 -20.27
C GLY A 61 10.14 -4.39 -20.40
N ALA A 62 9.38 -3.97 -21.41
CA ALA A 62 8.12 -4.62 -21.74
C ALA A 62 8.36 -6.06 -22.20
N GLN A 63 7.65 -7.00 -21.58
CA GLN A 63 7.62 -8.43 -21.94
C GLN A 63 6.39 -8.77 -22.77
N ILE A 64 5.38 -7.90 -22.80
CA ILE A 64 4.18 -8.02 -23.62
C ILE A 64 3.98 -6.73 -24.40
N ILE A 65 3.87 -6.84 -25.72
CA ILE A 65 3.40 -5.75 -26.59
C ILE A 65 2.07 -6.11 -27.23
N LEU A 66 1.23 -5.10 -27.44
CA LEU A 66 -0.09 -5.26 -28.07
C LEU A 66 -0.05 -4.74 -29.51
N SER A 67 -0.72 -5.42 -30.45
CA SER A 67 -0.90 -4.88 -31.80
C SER A 67 -1.63 -3.53 -31.77
N ASN A 68 -1.37 -2.67 -32.76
CA ASN A 68 -2.01 -1.35 -32.91
C ASN A 68 -3.44 -1.48 -33.49
N THR A 69 -4.26 -2.33 -32.86
CA THR A 69 -5.58 -2.75 -33.38
C THR A 69 -6.77 -2.42 -32.48
N TYR A 70 -6.55 -1.64 -31.41
CA TYR A 70 -7.57 -1.28 -30.42
C TYR A 70 -8.90 -0.82 -31.05
N GLN A 71 -8.83 0.14 -31.99
CA GLN A 71 -9.99 0.72 -32.69
C GLN A 71 -10.21 0.14 -34.10
N SER A 72 -9.31 -0.71 -34.58
CA SER A 72 -9.31 -1.18 -35.97
C SER A 72 -10.60 -1.92 -36.31
N SER A 73 -11.28 -1.46 -37.36
CA SER A 73 -12.50 -2.07 -37.89
C SER A 73 -12.49 -2.04 -39.41
N VAL A 74 -13.16 -3.02 -40.02
CA VAL A 74 -13.32 -3.06 -41.48
C VAL A 74 -14.07 -1.82 -41.95
N GLU A 75 -15.15 -1.48 -41.25
CA GLU A 75 -15.99 -0.33 -41.53
C GLU A 75 -15.21 0.98 -41.43
N GLY A 76 -14.39 1.14 -40.39
CA GLY A 76 -13.53 2.30 -40.19
C GLY A 76 -12.54 2.46 -41.34
N PHE A 77 -11.80 1.41 -41.70
CA PHE A 77 -10.81 1.46 -42.77
C PHE A 77 -11.44 1.68 -44.16
N MET A 78 -12.57 1.04 -44.46
CA MET A 78 -13.29 1.30 -45.71
C MET A 78 -13.78 2.75 -45.78
N LYS A 79 -14.32 3.28 -44.67
CA LYS A 79 -14.87 4.64 -44.62
C LYS A 79 -13.79 5.71 -44.72
N HIS A 80 -12.71 5.58 -43.95
CA HIS A 80 -11.72 6.64 -43.75
C HIS A 80 -10.45 6.49 -44.60
N LEU A 81 -10.01 5.25 -44.91
CA LEU A 81 -8.86 4.98 -45.78
C LEU A 81 -9.25 4.55 -47.20
N LYS A 82 -10.54 4.37 -47.48
CA LYS A 82 -11.07 3.92 -48.79
C LYS A 82 -10.53 2.55 -49.24
N LEU A 83 -10.18 1.70 -48.27
CA LEU A 83 -9.72 0.34 -48.52
C LEU A 83 -10.90 -0.57 -48.91
N SER A 84 -10.60 -1.68 -49.59
CA SER A 84 -11.57 -2.77 -49.73
C SER A 84 -11.74 -3.52 -48.40
N LYS A 85 -12.78 -4.36 -48.30
CA LYS A 85 -12.95 -5.24 -47.13
C LYS A 85 -11.73 -6.14 -46.91
N GLU A 86 -11.18 -6.69 -47.99
CA GLU A 86 -10.00 -7.56 -47.93
C GLU A 86 -8.77 -6.77 -47.47
N ASP A 87 -8.51 -5.61 -48.07
CA ASP A 87 -7.37 -4.75 -47.69
C ASP A 87 -7.48 -4.27 -46.24
N SER A 88 -8.70 -4.06 -45.75
CA SER A 88 -8.94 -3.70 -44.35
C SER A 88 -8.56 -4.83 -43.39
N ILE A 89 -8.89 -6.08 -43.76
CA ILE A 89 -8.46 -7.27 -43.01
C ILE A 89 -6.93 -7.42 -43.07
N GLN A 90 -6.33 -7.23 -44.25
CA GLN A 90 -4.88 -7.26 -44.41
C GLN A 90 -4.18 -6.17 -43.61
N LEU A 91 -4.77 -4.98 -43.46
CA LEU A 91 -4.20 -3.92 -42.62
C LEU A 91 -4.20 -4.30 -41.13
N MET A 92 -5.26 -4.95 -40.62
CA MET A 92 -5.26 -5.50 -39.26
C MET A 92 -4.16 -6.56 -39.06
N ARG A 93 -3.94 -7.42 -40.06
CA ARG A 93 -2.85 -8.40 -40.06
C ARG A 93 -1.48 -7.72 -40.08
N LYS A 94 -1.33 -6.67 -40.88
CA LYS A 94 -0.11 -5.87 -40.98
C LYS A 94 0.28 -5.28 -39.61
N SER A 95 -0.69 -4.84 -38.81
CA SER A 95 -0.44 -4.37 -37.44
C SER A 95 0.32 -5.39 -36.59
N VAL A 96 -0.08 -6.67 -36.65
CA VAL A 96 0.61 -7.77 -35.95
C VAL A 96 1.99 -8.03 -36.57
N GLN A 97 2.12 -7.95 -37.89
CA GLN A 97 3.40 -8.10 -38.59
C GLN A 97 4.41 -7.03 -38.17
N LEU A 98 3.98 -5.78 -37.99
CA LEU A 98 4.82 -4.68 -37.50
C LEU A 98 5.26 -4.90 -36.04
N ALA A 99 4.38 -5.41 -35.18
CA ALA A 99 4.74 -5.80 -33.81
C ALA A 99 5.78 -6.95 -33.80
N LYS A 100 5.64 -7.93 -34.70
CA LYS A 100 6.64 -9.01 -34.88
C LYS A 100 7.97 -8.47 -35.38
N GLU A 101 7.95 -7.57 -36.37
CA GLU A 101 9.17 -6.95 -36.88
C GLU A 101 9.92 -6.22 -35.76
N ALA A 102 9.21 -5.49 -34.89
CA ALA A 102 9.81 -4.84 -33.72
C ALA A 102 10.41 -5.86 -32.73
N ARG A 103 9.68 -6.92 -32.40
CA ARG A 103 10.20 -8.01 -31.57
C ARG A 103 11.47 -8.62 -32.16
N ASP A 104 11.43 -8.98 -33.43
CA ASP A 104 12.53 -9.69 -34.07
C ASP A 104 13.79 -8.78 -34.11
N LYS A 105 13.63 -7.47 -34.38
CA LYS A 105 14.70 -6.47 -34.24
C LYS A 105 15.24 -6.35 -32.81
N TYR A 106 14.37 -6.38 -31.80
CA TYR A 106 14.78 -6.35 -30.40
C TYR A 106 15.57 -7.61 -30.01
N ILE A 107 15.12 -8.79 -30.42
CA ILE A 107 15.83 -10.06 -30.20
C ILE A 107 17.23 -9.99 -30.81
N GLU A 108 17.34 -9.60 -32.08
CA GLU A 108 18.64 -9.45 -32.75
C GLU A 108 19.56 -8.46 -32.05
N LYS A 109 19.02 -7.37 -31.50
CA LYS A 109 19.79 -6.37 -30.75
C LYS A 109 20.35 -6.98 -29.46
N VAL A 110 19.50 -7.64 -28.68
CA VAL A 110 19.91 -8.27 -27.40
C VAL A 110 20.96 -9.36 -27.62
N GLU A 111 20.79 -10.18 -28.67
CA GLU A 111 21.78 -11.20 -29.04
C GLU A 111 23.14 -10.58 -29.41
N LYS A 112 23.16 -9.48 -30.16
CA LYS A 112 24.40 -8.75 -30.52
C LYS A 112 25.09 -8.13 -29.31
N GLU A 113 24.34 -7.74 -28.29
CA GLU A 113 24.85 -7.16 -27.04
C GLU A 113 25.25 -8.23 -26.00
N ASN A 114 25.24 -9.52 -26.37
CA ASN A 114 25.44 -10.66 -25.47
C ASN A 114 24.46 -10.69 -24.28
N GLY A 115 23.27 -10.10 -24.42
CA GLY A 115 22.20 -10.22 -23.44
C GLY A 115 21.49 -11.56 -23.56
N SER A 116 20.81 -11.97 -22.49
CA SER A 116 19.95 -13.16 -22.48
C SER A 116 18.49 -12.76 -22.43
N LEU A 117 17.68 -13.30 -23.34
CA LEU A 117 16.23 -13.22 -23.25
C LEU A 117 15.68 -14.49 -22.61
N GLU A 118 14.56 -14.34 -21.92
CA GLU A 118 13.86 -15.48 -21.39
C GLU A 118 13.12 -16.24 -22.49
N ALA A 119 13.12 -17.57 -22.38
CA ALA A 119 12.47 -18.44 -23.34
C ALA A 119 10.99 -18.07 -23.55
N GLY A 120 10.62 -17.84 -24.81
CA GLY A 120 9.25 -17.51 -25.20
C GLY A 120 8.85 -16.04 -25.07
N LEU A 121 9.76 -15.13 -24.69
CA LEU A 121 9.51 -13.69 -24.62
C LEU A 121 10.26 -12.89 -25.69
N PRO A 122 9.75 -11.68 -26.03
CA PRO A 122 8.50 -11.06 -25.57
C PRO A 122 7.25 -11.60 -26.30
N LEU A 123 6.09 -11.52 -25.62
CA LEU A 123 4.79 -11.92 -26.18
C LEU A 123 4.18 -10.80 -27.03
N ILE A 124 3.45 -11.21 -28.07
CA ILE A 124 2.64 -10.33 -28.90
C ILE A 124 1.19 -10.74 -28.75
N LEU A 125 0.36 -9.84 -28.21
CA LEU A 125 -1.07 -10.06 -28.08
C LEU A 125 -1.84 -9.18 -29.06
N GLY A 126 -2.95 -9.71 -29.57
CA GLY A 126 -3.89 -8.95 -30.38
C GLY A 126 -4.72 -8.00 -29.51
N SER A 127 -4.58 -6.68 -29.68
CA SER A 127 -5.42 -5.69 -29.01
C SER A 127 -6.85 -5.71 -29.56
N VAL A 128 -7.83 -5.93 -28.69
CA VAL A 128 -9.26 -6.00 -29.01
C VAL A 128 -10.01 -5.01 -28.11
N GLY A 129 -10.10 -3.75 -28.55
CA GLY A 129 -10.91 -2.71 -27.89
C GLY A 129 -12.43 -2.89 -28.11
N PRO A 130 -13.27 -2.16 -27.36
CA PRO A 130 -14.72 -2.35 -27.34
C PRO A 130 -15.40 -1.94 -28.65
N TYR A 131 -16.60 -2.43 -28.90
CA TYR A 131 -17.43 -2.05 -30.05
C TYR A 131 -17.63 -0.53 -30.15
N GLY A 132 -17.86 0.12 -29.01
CA GLY A 132 -18.01 1.58 -28.92
C GLY A 132 -16.84 2.36 -29.53
N ALA A 133 -15.62 1.81 -29.51
CA ALA A 133 -14.45 2.51 -30.03
C ALA A 133 -14.57 2.82 -31.54
N MET A 134 -15.25 1.97 -32.32
CA MET A 134 -15.42 2.23 -33.76
C MET A 134 -16.41 3.36 -34.05
N LEU A 135 -17.32 3.66 -33.10
CA LEU A 135 -18.35 4.68 -33.28
C LEU A 135 -17.74 6.09 -33.20
N HIS A 136 -16.61 6.23 -32.51
CA HIS A 136 -15.90 7.50 -32.32
C HIS A 136 -16.84 8.58 -31.76
N ASP A 137 -17.70 8.19 -30.81
CA ASP A 137 -18.64 9.07 -30.12
C ASP A 137 -18.40 9.09 -28.60
N GLY A 138 -17.29 8.50 -28.14
CA GLY A 138 -16.92 8.38 -26.72
C GLY A 138 -17.71 7.30 -25.98
N SER A 139 -18.55 6.53 -26.67
CA SER A 139 -19.37 5.49 -26.04
C SER A 139 -18.53 4.33 -25.47
N GLU A 140 -17.27 4.21 -25.87
CA GLU A 140 -16.28 3.34 -25.23
C GLU A 140 -15.98 3.69 -23.76
N TYR A 141 -16.28 4.92 -23.32
CA TYR A 141 -16.05 5.40 -21.95
C TYR A 141 -17.33 5.55 -21.12
N ASN A 142 -18.49 5.21 -21.66
CA ASN A 142 -19.76 5.26 -20.93
C ASN A 142 -20.69 4.07 -21.22
N GLY A 143 -20.39 3.24 -22.21
CA GLY A 143 -21.17 2.06 -22.57
C GLY A 143 -22.53 2.36 -23.21
N SER A 144 -22.81 3.58 -23.68
CA SER A 144 -24.14 3.98 -24.19
C SER A 144 -24.61 3.26 -25.47
N TYR A 145 -23.75 2.45 -26.11
CA TYR A 145 -24.13 1.60 -27.25
C TYR A 145 -24.79 0.28 -26.82
N THR A 146 -24.71 -0.10 -25.55
CA THR A 146 -25.12 -1.44 -25.07
C THR A 146 -26.57 -1.76 -25.35
N ASP A 147 -27.48 -0.79 -25.22
CA ASP A 147 -28.91 -0.99 -25.46
C ASP A 147 -29.27 -1.04 -26.96
N LYS A 148 -28.35 -0.61 -27.83
CA LYS A 148 -28.57 -0.47 -29.28
C LYS A 148 -28.05 -1.65 -30.10
N VAL A 149 -27.25 -2.53 -29.49
CA VAL A 149 -26.56 -3.62 -30.18
C VAL A 149 -26.76 -4.93 -29.41
N SER A 150 -27.13 -6.01 -30.10
CA SER A 150 -27.31 -7.34 -29.52
C SER A 150 -25.96 -8.03 -29.23
N LYS A 151 -25.97 -9.07 -28.37
CA LYS A 151 -24.77 -9.88 -28.11
C LYS A 151 -24.25 -10.54 -29.39
N GLU A 152 -25.14 -10.98 -30.28
CA GLU A 152 -24.79 -11.62 -31.55
C GLU A 152 -24.12 -10.63 -32.52
N GLU A 153 -24.62 -9.40 -32.62
CA GLU A 153 -23.99 -8.35 -33.42
C GLU A 153 -22.58 -8.00 -32.92
N ILE A 154 -22.40 -7.87 -31.59
CA ILE A 154 -21.08 -7.67 -30.96
C ILE A 154 -20.13 -8.82 -31.33
N GLN A 155 -20.59 -10.07 -31.21
CA GLN A 155 -19.78 -11.25 -31.54
C GLN A 155 -19.40 -11.27 -33.02
N ASN A 156 -20.36 -11.07 -33.93
CA ASN A 156 -20.12 -11.08 -35.37
C ASN A 156 -19.12 -9.99 -35.80
N TRP A 157 -19.20 -8.82 -35.17
CA TRP A 157 -18.26 -7.74 -35.40
C TRP A 157 -16.83 -8.08 -34.93
N HIS A 158 -16.68 -8.55 -33.69
CA HIS A 158 -15.38 -8.93 -33.14
C HIS A 158 -14.75 -10.13 -33.84
N ARG A 159 -15.56 -11.08 -34.32
CA ARG A 159 -15.09 -12.30 -35.00
C ARG A 159 -14.17 -12.01 -36.18
N ILE A 160 -14.50 -10.99 -36.98
CA ILE A 160 -13.68 -10.61 -38.14
C ILE A 160 -12.30 -10.12 -37.69
N ARG A 161 -12.26 -9.26 -36.66
CA ARG A 161 -11.03 -8.70 -36.09
C ARG A 161 -10.17 -9.80 -35.48
N ILE A 162 -10.76 -10.62 -34.61
CA ILE A 162 -10.08 -11.72 -33.93
C ILE A 162 -9.51 -12.71 -34.95
N ASN A 163 -10.27 -13.09 -35.98
CA ASN A 163 -9.76 -13.96 -37.05
C ASN A 163 -8.55 -13.35 -37.76
N ALA A 164 -8.55 -12.03 -38.03
CA ALA A 164 -7.43 -11.35 -38.64
C ALA A 164 -6.18 -11.40 -37.75
N LEU A 165 -6.33 -11.12 -36.45
CA LEU A 165 -5.22 -11.15 -35.49
C LEU A 165 -4.65 -12.57 -35.30
N LEU A 166 -5.52 -13.57 -35.15
CA LEU A 166 -5.13 -14.97 -34.97
C LEU A 166 -4.49 -15.58 -36.23
N ALA A 167 -4.86 -15.12 -37.43
CA ALA A 167 -4.21 -15.54 -38.67
C ALA A 167 -2.71 -15.19 -38.70
N GLU A 168 -2.29 -14.23 -37.88
CA GLU A 168 -0.90 -13.85 -37.68
C GLU A 168 -0.28 -14.51 -36.43
N ASN A 169 -0.85 -15.58 -35.88
CA ASN A 169 -0.23 -16.36 -34.79
C ASN A 169 0.22 -15.51 -33.57
N VAL A 170 -0.63 -14.59 -33.12
CA VAL A 170 -0.42 -13.90 -31.83
C VAL A 170 -0.41 -14.89 -30.66
N ASN A 171 0.29 -14.55 -29.58
CA ASN A 171 0.37 -15.38 -28.37
C ASN A 171 -0.94 -15.39 -27.56
N GLY A 172 -1.84 -14.44 -27.83
CA GLY A 172 -3.16 -14.35 -27.21
C GLY A 172 -3.90 -13.07 -27.61
N LEU A 173 -5.01 -12.80 -26.94
CA LEU A 173 -5.85 -11.61 -27.15
C LEU A 173 -5.94 -10.76 -25.87
N ALA A 174 -5.80 -9.45 -26.04
CA ALA A 174 -6.06 -8.46 -25.01
C ALA A 174 -7.45 -7.86 -25.24
N VAL A 175 -8.49 -8.41 -24.62
CA VAL A 175 -9.84 -7.84 -24.67
C VAL A 175 -9.89 -6.72 -23.65
N GLU A 176 -9.83 -5.47 -24.12
CA GLU A 176 -9.44 -4.35 -23.28
C GLU A 176 -10.36 -3.14 -23.33
N THR A 177 -10.36 -2.35 -22.25
CA THR A 177 -11.17 -1.14 -22.05
C THR A 177 -12.66 -1.41 -22.23
N ILE A 178 -13.15 -2.58 -21.79
CA ILE A 178 -14.56 -2.92 -21.97
C ILE A 178 -15.39 -2.13 -20.92
N PRO A 179 -16.35 -1.28 -21.32
CA PRO A 179 -17.05 -0.41 -20.38
C PRO A 179 -18.26 -1.08 -19.71
N CYS A 180 -18.65 -2.28 -20.14
CA CYS A 180 -19.87 -2.94 -19.69
C CYS A 180 -19.76 -4.48 -19.62
N PRO A 181 -20.57 -5.15 -18.78
CA PRO A 181 -20.57 -6.61 -18.70
C PRO A 181 -21.10 -7.27 -19.98
N LYS A 182 -22.11 -6.68 -20.63
CA LYS A 182 -22.78 -7.29 -21.80
C LYS A 182 -21.80 -7.62 -22.92
N GLU A 183 -20.90 -6.69 -23.24
CA GLU A 183 -19.87 -6.90 -24.26
C GLU A 183 -18.79 -7.88 -23.77
N ALA A 184 -18.31 -7.70 -22.53
CA ALA A 184 -17.29 -8.58 -21.96
C ALA A 184 -17.73 -10.05 -21.98
N GLU A 185 -18.97 -10.33 -21.57
CA GLU A 185 -19.58 -11.66 -21.62
C GLU A 185 -19.75 -12.16 -23.05
N ALA A 186 -20.22 -11.32 -23.98
CA ALA A 186 -20.43 -11.72 -25.36
C ALA A 186 -19.12 -12.14 -26.04
N VAL A 187 -18.06 -11.34 -25.86
CA VAL A 187 -16.72 -11.61 -26.42
C VAL A 187 -16.07 -12.81 -25.71
N THR A 188 -16.16 -12.89 -24.38
CA THR A 188 -15.63 -14.02 -23.61
C THR A 188 -16.29 -15.33 -24.02
N GLN A 189 -17.63 -15.36 -24.13
CA GLN A 189 -18.36 -16.56 -24.55
C GLN A 189 -17.90 -17.03 -25.93
N MET A 190 -17.72 -16.09 -26.86
CA MET A 190 -17.25 -16.38 -28.21
C MET A 190 -15.82 -16.93 -28.21
N ILE A 191 -14.90 -16.32 -27.44
CA ILE A 191 -13.52 -16.80 -27.31
C ILE A 191 -13.48 -18.22 -26.72
N LEU A 192 -14.28 -18.49 -25.69
CA LEU A 192 -14.34 -19.80 -25.06
C LEU A 192 -14.87 -20.87 -26.01
N ASN A 193 -15.93 -20.58 -26.77
CA ASN A 193 -16.60 -21.53 -27.65
C ASN A 193 -15.86 -21.78 -28.96
N ASP A 194 -15.43 -20.71 -29.63
CA ASP A 194 -15.03 -20.79 -31.04
C ASP A 194 -13.50 -20.85 -31.21
N TYR A 195 -12.76 -20.52 -30.15
CA TYR A 195 -11.30 -20.37 -30.19
C TYR A 195 -10.61 -21.15 -29.06
N PRO A 196 -10.76 -22.49 -29.00
CA PRO A 196 -10.45 -23.31 -27.82
C PRO A 196 -8.99 -23.26 -27.34
N ASN A 197 -8.04 -22.88 -28.21
CA ASN A 197 -6.61 -22.82 -27.89
C ASN A 197 -6.10 -21.40 -27.63
N VAL A 198 -6.96 -20.40 -27.74
CA VAL A 198 -6.55 -19.00 -27.60
C VAL A 198 -6.47 -18.63 -26.13
N LYS A 199 -5.32 -18.06 -25.74
CA LYS A 199 -5.13 -17.39 -24.46
C LYS A 199 -5.60 -15.94 -24.54
N PHE A 200 -6.13 -15.39 -23.45
CA PHE A 200 -6.67 -14.04 -23.45
C PHE A 200 -6.72 -13.41 -22.05
N TRP A 201 -6.86 -12.09 -21.96
CA TRP A 201 -7.37 -11.43 -20.75
C TRP A 201 -8.61 -10.62 -21.07
N VAL A 202 -9.33 -10.24 -20.02
CA VAL A 202 -10.45 -9.28 -20.09
C VAL A 202 -10.18 -8.15 -19.09
N SER A 203 -10.11 -6.92 -19.57
CA SER A 203 -9.96 -5.75 -18.70
C SER A 203 -11.06 -4.72 -18.92
N PHE A 204 -11.52 -4.16 -17.80
CA PHE A 204 -12.63 -3.22 -17.74
C PHE A 204 -12.14 -1.78 -17.58
N GLN A 205 -12.88 -0.86 -18.19
CA GLN A 205 -12.77 0.55 -17.85
C GLN A 205 -13.73 0.83 -16.68
N CYS A 206 -13.21 1.49 -15.64
CA CYS A 206 -13.97 1.92 -14.47
C CYS A 206 -13.93 3.45 -14.32
N LYS A 207 -15.07 4.03 -13.95
CA LYS A 207 -15.22 5.48 -13.75
C LYS A 207 -14.88 5.92 -12.32
N ASP A 208 -14.94 4.97 -11.38
CA ASP A 208 -14.67 5.18 -9.96
C ASP A 208 -14.12 3.89 -9.33
N GLU A 209 -13.98 3.88 -8.02
CA GLU A 209 -13.39 2.81 -7.21
C GLU A 209 -14.25 1.53 -7.12
N LEU A 210 -15.47 1.54 -7.66
CA LEU A 210 -16.42 0.43 -7.54
C LEU A 210 -17.11 0.05 -8.85
N HIS A 211 -17.25 0.98 -9.80
CA HIS A 211 -18.11 0.82 -10.97
C HIS A 211 -17.38 0.92 -12.31
N LEU A 212 -17.79 0.08 -13.24
CA LEU A 212 -17.46 0.20 -14.66
C LEU A 212 -17.95 1.56 -15.21
N ALA A 213 -17.44 1.98 -16.37
CA ALA A 213 -17.92 3.14 -17.12
C ALA A 213 -19.46 3.18 -17.25
N HIS A 214 -20.06 2.04 -17.62
CA HIS A 214 -21.50 1.88 -17.75
C HIS A 214 -22.27 1.98 -16.42
N GLY A 215 -21.58 1.79 -15.28
CA GLY A 215 -22.15 1.90 -13.94
C GLY A 215 -22.43 0.57 -13.23
N GLU A 216 -22.19 -0.58 -13.87
CA GLU A 216 -22.25 -1.88 -13.18
C GLU A 216 -21.09 -2.00 -12.16
N ASN A 217 -21.26 -2.80 -11.11
CA ASN A 217 -20.19 -3.06 -10.15
C ASN A 217 -19.07 -3.93 -10.76
N PHE A 218 -17.81 -3.52 -10.54
CA PHE A 218 -16.64 -4.21 -11.09
C PHE A 218 -16.51 -5.66 -10.62
N ALA A 219 -16.64 -5.91 -9.32
CA ALA A 219 -16.48 -7.25 -8.77
C ALA A 219 -17.51 -8.23 -9.33
N ASN A 220 -18.75 -7.79 -9.52
CA ASN A 220 -19.79 -8.59 -10.16
C ASN A 220 -19.45 -8.93 -11.62
N ALA A 221 -19.02 -7.93 -12.39
CA ALA A 221 -18.65 -8.14 -13.80
C ALA A 221 -17.43 -9.07 -13.93
N ALA A 222 -16.39 -8.85 -13.13
CA ALA A 222 -15.19 -9.68 -13.11
C ALA A 222 -15.52 -11.13 -12.70
N LYS A 223 -16.37 -11.30 -11.68
CA LYS A 223 -16.86 -12.62 -11.25
C LYS A 223 -17.65 -13.32 -12.35
N SER A 224 -18.50 -12.62 -13.09
CA SER A 224 -19.25 -13.19 -14.23
C SER A 224 -18.31 -13.80 -15.27
N ILE A 225 -17.27 -13.06 -15.67
CA ILE A 225 -16.24 -13.55 -16.60
C ILE A 225 -15.49 -14.75 -16.02
N TRP A 226 -15.12 -14.70 -14.73
CA TRP A 226 -14.42 -15.79 -14.09
C TRP A 226 -15.25 -17.08 -14.03
N ASP A 227 -16.54 -16.96 -13.71
CA ASP A 227 -17.46 -18.09 -13.68
C ASP A 227 -17.60 -18.74 -15.06
N MET A 228 -17.66 -17.96 -16.14
CA MET A 228 -17.65 -18.48 -17.51
C MET A 228 -16.36 -19.26 -17.84
N VAL A 229 -15.20 -18.72 -17.44
CA VAL A 229 -13.89 -19.37 -17.65
C VAL A 229 -13.82 -20.69 -16.88
N LYS A 230 -14.31 -20.73 -15.63
CA LYS A 230 -14.38 -21.95 -14.82
C LYS A 230 -15.31 -22.99 -15.45
N GLN A 231 -16.51 -22.57 -15.87
CA GLN A 231 -17.50 -23.46 -16.50
C GLN A 231 -16.98 -24.08 -17.79
N ALA A 232 -16.18 -23.34 -18.56
CA ALA A 232 -15.53 -23.82 -19.77
C ALA A 232 -14.24 -24.62 -19.51
N ASN A 233 -13.85 -24.85 -18.24
CA ASN A 233 -12.59 -25.49 -17.83
C ASN A 233 -11.36 -24.84 -18.51
N ALA A 234 -11.35 -23.50 -18.58
CA ALA A 234 -10.42 -22.72 -19.37
C ALA A 234 -9.45 -21.88 -18.50
N ARG A 235 -9.21 -22.25 -17.24
CA ARG A 235 -8.35 -21.50 -16.30
C ARG A 235 -6.94 -21.24 -16.88
N GLU A 236 -6.33 -22.24 -17.50
CA GLU A 236 -5.00 -22.13 -18.13
C GLU A 236 -4.93 -21.22 -19.36
N ARG A 237 -6.11 -20.79 -19.87
CA ARG A 237 -6.22 -19.91 -21.04
C ARG A 237 -6.32 -18.44 -20.67
N ILE A 238 -6.63 -18.10 -19.40
CA ILE A 238 -6.76 -16.70 -19.02
C ILE A 238 -5.45 -16.15 -18.46
N PHE A 239 -4.96 -15.05 -19.04
CA PHE A 239 -3.83 -14.29 -18.49
C PHE A 239 -4.26 -13.48 -17.28
N GLY A 240 -5.46 -12.92 -17.31
CA GLY A 240 -6.08 -12.29 -16.16
C GLY A 240 -7.45 -11.67 -16.42
N ILE A 241 -8.10 -11.24 -15.33
CA ILE A 241 -9.28 -10.37 -15.36
C ILE A 241 -8.92 -9.12 -14.55
N GLY A 242 -9.21 -7.93 -15.05
CA GLY A 242 -8.92 -6.74 -14.26
C GLY A 242 -9.28 -5.44 -14.93
N VAL A 243 -8.42 -4.44 -14.82
CA VAL A 243 -8.75 -3.05 -15.18
C VAL A 243 -7.66 -2.38 -16.00
N ASN A 244 -8.08 -1.51 -16.90
CA ASN A 244 -7.15 -0.67 -17.63
C ASN A 244 -7.73 0.69 -17.98
N CYS A 245 -6.83 1.63 -18.30
CA CYS A 245 -7.20 3.00 -18.63
C CYS A 245 -8.05 3.69 -17.53
N VAL A 246 -7.78 3.33 -16.27
CA VAL A 246 -8.35 3.92 -15.05
C VAL A 246 -7.31 4.77 -14.34
N ASN A 247 -7.73 5.60 -13.38
CA ASN A 247 -6.79 6.21 -12.44
C ASN A 247 -6.12 5.08 -11.60
N PRO A 248 -4.79 5.09 -11.40
CA PRO A 248 -4.10 4.05 -10.64
C PRO A 248 -4.64 3.89 -9.22
N LYS A 249 -5.16 4.97 -8.61
CA LYS A 249 -5.79 4.93 -7.27
C LYS A 249 -7.04 4.07 -7.20
N PHE A 250 -7.75 3.88 -8.32
CA PHE A 250 -8.97 3.07 -8.34
C PHE A 250 -8.68 1.56 -8.32
N VAL A 251 -7.49 1.14 -8.76
CA VAL A 251 -7.18 -0.28 -8.96
C VAL A 251 -7.29 -1.08 -7.67
N ALA A 252 -6.69 -0.62 -6.58
CA ALA A 252 -6.66 -1.38 -5.32
C ALA A 252 -8.07 -1.53 -4.71
N PRO A 253 -8.91 -0.48 -4.59
CA PRO A 253 -10.32 -0.64 -4.21
C PRO A 253 -11.10 -1.61 -5.11
N LEU A 254 -10.94 -1.51 -6.43
CA LEU A 254 -11.61 -2.39 -7.39
C LEU A 254 -11.20 -3.86 -7.16
N PHE A 255 -9.91 -4.16 -7.04
CA PHE A 255 -9.45 -5.51 -6.77
C PHE A 255 -9.88 -6.01 -5.39
N LYS A 256 -9.79 -5.19 -4.34
CA LYS A 256 -10.29 -5.54 -2.99
C LYS A 256 -11.78 -5.88 -3.02
N SER A 257 -12.59 -5.17 -3.81
CA SER A 257 -14.01 -5.49 -3.96
C SER A 257 -14.25 -6.89 -4.54
N LEU A 258 -13.34 -7.41 -5.36
CA LEU A 258 -13.39 -8.78 -5.87
C LEU A 258 -12.98 -9.82 -4.82
N HIS A 259 -11.97 -9.53 -3.99
CA HIS A 259 -11.60 -10.37 -2.84
C HIS A 259 -12.71 -10.49 -1.79
N VAL A 260 -13.62 -9.51 -1.71
CA VAL A 260 -14.80 -9.61 -0.84
C VAL A 260 -15.80 -10.65 -1.37
N LEU A 261 -15.86 -10.86 -2.69
CA LEU A 261 -16.82 -11.78 -3.33
C LEU A 261 -16.28 -13.20 -3.54
N LEU A 262 -14.96 -13.38 -3.54
CA LEU A 262 -14.29 -14.65 -3.88
C LEU A 262 -13.25 -15.00 -2.82
N ASP A 263 -13.21 -16.27 -2.41
CA ASP A 263 -12.12 -16.80 -1.59
C ASP A 263 -10.78 -16.65 -2.31
N ASP A 264 -9.69 -16.38 -1.57
CA ASP A 264 -8.35 -16.21 -2.16
C ASP A 264 -7.91 -17.38 -3.07
N LYS A 265 -8.33 -18.61 -2.74
CA LYS A 265 -8.05 -19.82 -3.51
C LYS A 265 -8.81 -19.93 -4.85
N ASP A 266 -9.87 -19.14 -5.02
CA ASP A 266 -10.71 -19.12 -6.23
C ASP A 266 -10.63 -17.78 -6.96
N LEU A 267 -9.64 -16.93 -6.65
CA LEU A 267 -9.40 -15.71 -7.41
C LEU A 267 -8.87 -16.02 -8.81
N PRO A 268 -9.32 -15.30 -9.84
CA PRO A 268 -8.65 -15.31 -11.13
C PRO A 268 -7.26 -14.66 -11.02
N PRO A 269 -6.30 -15.00 -11.90
CA PRO A 269 -5.16 -14.12 -12.11
C PRO A 269 -5.65 -12.72 -12.50
N LEU A 270 -5.01 -11.66 -12.02
CA LEU A 270 -5.43 -10.29 -12.32
C LEU A 270 -4.51 -9.60 -13.34
N VAL A 271 -5.10 -8.70 -14.13
CA VAL A 271 -4.36 -7.83 -15.06
C VAL A 271 -4.63 -6.36 -14.75
N VAL A 272 -3.59 -5.54 -14.68
CA VAL A 272 -3.72 -4.10 -14.51
C VAL A 272 -2.81 -3.34 -15.46
N TYR A 273 -3.36 -2.32 -16.10
CA TYR A 273 -2.53 -1.31 -16.76
C TYR A 273 -3.28 0.03 -16.78
N SER A 274 -2.99 0.87 -15.78
CA SER A 274 -3.68 2.14 -15.56
C SER A 274 -3.15 3.25 -16.48
N ASN A 275 -3.85 4.38 -16.50
CA ASN A 275 -3.24 5.64 -16.96
C ASN A 275 -2.20 6.11 -15.93
N ARG A 276 -1.44 7.15 -16.25
CA ARG A 276 -0.42 7.71 -15.34
C ARG A 276 -0.99 8.48 -14.13
N GLY A 277 -2.27 8.83 -14.17
CA GLY A 277 -3.02 9.37 -13.02
C GLY A 277 -3.57 10.77 -13.23
N GLU A 278 -3.31 11.37 -14.39
CA GLU A 278 -3.91 12.61 -14.83
C GLU A 278 -5.43 12.47 -14.98
N THR A 279 -6.13 13.60 -14.86
CA THR A 279 -7.57 13.68 -15.18
C THR A 279 -7.72 14.29 -16.56
N TYR A 280 -8.60 13.72 -17.39
CA TYR A 280 -8.95 14.34 -18.67
C TYR A 280 -10.08 15.35 -18.46
N ASP A 281 -9.81 16.63 -18.75
CA ASP A 281 -10.79 17.70 -18.67
C ASP A 281 -11.55 17.79 -20.01
N LEU A 282 -12.82 17.39 -20.02
CA LEU A 282 -13.66 17.36 -21.22
C LEU A 282 -13.99 18.76 -21.76
N GLU A 283 -13.97 19.80 -20.93
CA GLU A 283 -14.26 21.17 -21.37
C GLU A 283 -13.04 21.80 -22.05
N LYS A 284 -11.85 21.49 -21.54
CA LYS A 284 -10.58 21.99 -22.08
C LYS A 284 -9.96 21.10 -23.15
N ASP A 285 -10.46 19.86 -23.31
CA ASP A 285 -9.93 18.84 -24.21
C ASP A 285 -8.43 18.55 -23.96
N GLU A 286 -8.03 18.57 -22.68
CA GLU A 286 -6.65 18.39 -22.26
C GLU A 286 -6.52 17.53 -20.98
N TRP A 287 -5.34 16.91 -20.80
CA TRP A 287 -5.00 16.22 -19.56
C TRP A 287 -4.48 17.22 -18.53
N VAL A 288 -5.16 17.31 -17.39
CA VAL A 288 -4.81 18.16 -16.26
C VAL A 288 -4.22 17.33 -15.11
N ASP A 289 -3.71 18.01 -14.08
CA ASP A 289 -3.17 17.39 -12.85
C ASP A 289 -1.91 16.53 -13.03
N GLN A 290 -1.08 16.82 -14.05
CA GLN A 290 0.21 16.12 -14.26
C GLN A 290 1.14 16.23 -13.06
N ASP A 291 1.13 17.37 -12.37
CA ASP A 291 1.88 17.67 -11.15
C ASP A 291 1.41 16.86 -9.92
N LYS A 292 0.21 16.28 -9.98
CA LYS A 292 -0.40 15.48 -8.89
C LYS A 292 -0.27 13.97 -9.11
N CYS A 293 0.33 13.55 -10.22
CA CYS A 293 0.53 12.14 -10.54
C CYS A 293 1.66 11.56 -9.68
N VAL A 294 1.41 10.41 -9.07
CA VAL A 294 2.43 9.62 -8.36
C VAL A 294 3.02 8.61 -9.36
N PRO A 295 4.36 8.36 -9.35
CA PRO A 295 4.98 7.39 -10.25
C PRO A 295 4.31 6.01 -10.18
N LEU A 296 4.04 5.38 -11.33
CA LEU A 296 3.23 4.16 -11.40
C LEU A 296 3.84 2.97 -10.68
N GLU A 297 5.17 2.89 -10.63
CA GLU A 297 5.92 1.87 -9.91
C GLU A 297 5.60 1.82 -8.40
N THR A 298 5.07 2.91 -7.83
CA THR A 298 4.66 2.93 -6.41
C THR A 298 3.46 2.04 -6.12
N TYR A 299 2.53 1.89 -7.08
CA TYR A 299 1.32 1.09 -6.90
C TYR A 299 1.54 -0.42 -7.18
N VAL A 300 2.62 -0.76 -7.90
CA VAL A 300 2.91 -2.11 -8.38
C VAL A 300 2.94 -3.16 -7.26
N PRO A 301 3.58 -2.92 -6.08
CA PRO A 301 3.61 -3.90 -5.01
C PRO A 301 2.21 -4.25 -4.47
N GLU A 302 1.32 -3.27 -4.31
CA GLU A 302 -0.04 -3.54 -3.85
C GLU A 302 -0.83 -4.32 -4.90
N TRP A 303 -0.68 -4.01 -6.18
CA TRP A 303 -1.36 -4.73 -7.25
C TRP A 303 -0.94 -6.20 -7.31
N ILE A 304 0.36 -6.49 -7.15
CA ILE A 304 0.88 -7.87 -7.07
C ILE A 304 0.29 -8.59 -5.85
N ARG A 305 0.22 -7.93 -4.69
CA ARG A 305 -0.38 -8.50 -3.47
C ARG A 305 -1.84 -8.89 -3.67
N LEU A 306 -2.57 -8.12 -4.47
CA LEU A 306 -3.97 -8.38 -4.82
C LEU A 306 -4.11 -9.44 -5.93
N GLY A 307 -3.01 -10.02 -6.44
CA GLY A 307 -3.04 -11.11 -7.42
C GLY A 307 -2.78 -10.68 -8.88
N ALA A 308 -2.24 -9.48 -9.12
CA ALA A 308 -1.86 -9.05 -10.46
C ALA A 308 -0.67 -9.84 -10.99
N THR A 309 -0.87 -10.50 -12.14
CA THR A 309 0.13 -11.29 -12.86
C THR A 309 0.58 -10.62 -14.16
N VAL A 310 -0.16 -9.61 -14.64
CA VAL A 310 0.21 -8.78 -15.77
C VAL A 310 0.04 -7.31 -15.38
N ILE A 311 1.12 -6.54 -15.45
CA ILE A 311 1.18 -5.14 -15.03
C ILE A 311 1.76 -4.28 -16.14
N GLY A 312 1.16 -3.14 -16.46
CA GLY A 312 1.69 -2.24 -17.48
C GLY A 312 1.08 -0.86 -17.44
N GLY A 313 1.12 -0.16 -18.59
CA GLY A 313 0.55 1.17 -18.73
C GLY A 313 -0.53 1.28 -19.81
N CYS A 314 -1.42 2.27 -19.68
CA CYS A 314 -2.39 2.68 -20.69
C CYS A 314 -2.05 4.11 -21.16
N CYS A 315 -3.02 5.02 -21.30
CA CYS A 315 -2.78 6.37 -21.78
C CYS A 315 -1.75 7.11 -20.92
N ARG A 316 -0.88 7.90 -21.57
CA ARG A 316 0.15 8.74 -20.92
C ARG A 316 1.28 7.98 -20.22
N VAL A 317 1.33 6.65 -20.32
CA VAL A 317 2.43 5.85 -19.79
C VAL A 317 3.48 5.62 -20.87
N TYR A 318 4.68 6.13 -20.66
CA TYR A 318 5.79 6.17 -21.61
C TYR A 318 6.81 5.06 -21.34
N PRO A 319 7.78 4.82 -22.25
CA PRO A 319 8.82 3.82 -22.06
C PRO A 319 9.58 3.96 -20.73
N ALA A 320 9.88 5.18 -20.28
CA ALA A 320 10.54 5.40 -19.00
C ALA A 320 9.72 4.90 -17.80
N ASP A 321 8.39 5.06 -17.83
CA ASP A 321 7.51 4.54 -16.76
C ASP A 321 7.49 3.00 -16.80
N ILE A 322 7.50 2.38 -17.98
CA ILE A 322 7.60 0.92 -18.14
C ILE A 322 8.93 0.37 -17.60
N LEU A 323 10.04 1.09 -17.82
CA LEU A 323 11.33 0.72 -17.25
C LEU A 323 11.29 0.75 -15.72
N ASN A 324 10.64 1.74 -15.12
CA ASN A 324 10.49 1.82 -13.68
C ASN A 324 9.61 0.68 -13.14
N ILE A 325 8.51 0.34 -13.82
CA ILE A 325 7.68 -0.84 -13.48
C ILE A 325 8.49 -2.12 -13.57
N ARG A 326 9.27 -2.32 -14.64
CA ARG A 326 10.13 -3.51 -14.80
C ARG A 326 11.17 -3.60 -13.70
N LYS A 327 11.87 -2.50 -13.40
CA LYS A 327 12.84 -2.43 -12.29
C LYS A 327 12.19 -2.76 -10.94
N CYS A 328 10.98 -2.25 -10.69
CA CYS A 328 10.22 -2.56 -9.50
C CYS A 328 9.92 -4.07 -9.42
N ILE A 329 9.40 -4.67 -10.49
CA ILE A 329 9.10 -6.11 -10.51
C ILE A 329 10.36 -6.97 -10.43
N ASP A 330 11.44 -6.65 -11.15
CA ASP A 330 12.75 -7.30 -11.01
C ASP A 330 13.24 -7.26 -9.57
N SER A 331 13.12 -6.08 -8.92
CA SER A 331 13.49 -5.91 -7.53
C SER A 331 12.58 -6.64 -6.56
N LEU A 332 11.42 -7.13 -6.97
CA LEU A 332 10.55 -8.00 -6.17
C LEU A 332 10.89 -9.48 -6.42
N ASP A 333 11.13 -9.86 -7.68
CA ASP A 333 11.49 -11.22 -8.10
C ASP A 333 12.86 -11.67 -7.53
N MET A 334 13.85 -10.78 -7.48
CA MET A 334 15.19 -11.05 -6.92
C MET A 334 15.19 -11.48 -5.44
N TYR A 335 14.13 -11.15 -4.69
CA TYR A 335 14.00 -11.48 -3.26
C TYR A 335 13.14 -12.73 -3.00
N ASN A 336 12.81 -13.50 -4.05
CA ASN A 336 12.09 -14.78 -3.95
C ASN A 336 10.77 -14.65 -3.16
N ILE A 337 9.96 -13.66 -3.52
CA ILE A 337 8.70 -13.33 -2.85
C ILE A 337 7.63 -14.35 -3.25
N THR A 338 7.57 -15.46 -2.53
CA THR A 338 6.60 -16.56 -2.73
C THR A 338 5.61 -16.70 -1.57
N SER A 339 5.73 -15.89 -0.52
CA SER A 339 4.84 -15.93 0.64
C SER A 339 4.74 -14.58 1.35
N LYS A 340 3.69 -14.42 2.18
CA LYS A 340 3.48 -13.31 3.13
C LYS A 340 4.74 -12.99 3.96
N ARG A 341 5.58 -14.00 4.22
CA ARG A 341 6.84 -13.94 4.99
C ARG A 341 8.01 -13.30 4.22
N SER A 342 8.07 -13.46 2.90
CA SER A 342 9.09 -12.83 2.04
C SER A 342 8.76 -11.36 1.75
N TYR A 343 7.48 -10.99 1.73
CA TYR A 343 7.04 -9.60 1.71
C TYR A 343 7.39 -8.86 3.00
N LEU A 344 7.41 -9.53 4.16
CA LEU A 344 7.94 -8.98 5.41
C LEU A 344 9.46 -8.71 5.33
N ILE A 345 10.21 -9.48 4.53
CA ILE A 345 11.64 -9.24 4.25
C ILE A 345 11.82 -8.05 3.27
N PHE A 346 10.95 -7.90 2.26
CA PHE A 346 10.91 -6.71 1.40
C PHE A 346 10.45 -5.47 2.17
N LEU A 347 9.46 -5.57 3.05
CA LEU A 347 9.15 -4.53 4.03
C LEU A 347 10.37 -4.29 4.91
N ARG A 348 11.16 -5.30 5.28
CA ARG A 348 12.44 -5.11 5.98
C ARG A 348 13.47 -4.34 5.13
N GLU A 349 13.58 -4.55 3.82
CA GLU A 349 14.51 -3.78 2.96
C GLU A 349 13.95 -2.40 2.59
N PHE A 350 12.63 -2.26 2.43
CA PHE A 350 11.93 -0.99 2.17
C PHE A 350 11.81 -0.13 3.43
N PHE A 351 11.54 -0.74 4.59
CA PHE A 351 11.71 -0.12 5.91
C PHE A 351 13.18 0.11 6.22
N ASN A 352 14.14 -0.80 5.94
CA ASN A 352 15.56 -0.50 6.16
C ASN A 352 16.10 0.58 5.21
N MET A 353 15.59 0.66 3.97
CA MET A 353 15.85 1.76 3.04
C MET A 353 15.18 3.06 3.49
N ARG A 354 14.00 3.00 4.15
CA ARG A 354 13.31 4.15 4.76
C ARG A 354 13.75 4.49 6.19
N LEU A 355 14.46 3.61 6.89
CA LEU A 355 15.15 3.87 8.17
C LEU A 355 16.43 4.69 7.95
N LYS A 356 16.61 5.24 6.74
CA LYS A 356 17.40 6.45 6.52
C LYS A 356 16.71 7.71 7.06
N GLN A 357 15.39 7.68 7.28
CA GLN A 357 14.61 8.80 7.81
C GLN A 357 14.08 8.48 9.21
N ILE A 358 14.20 9.45 10.11
CA ILE A 358 13.63 9.43 11.45
C ILE A 358 12.14 9.76 11.35
N LEU A 359 11.29 9.01 12.05
CA LEU A 359 9.84 9.20 12.11
C LEU A 359 9.44 10.01 13.34
N VAL A 360 8.38 10.81 13.19
CA VAL A 360 7.79 11.62 14.25
C VAL A 360 6.60 10.90 14.86
N LYS A 361 6.66 10.58 16.14
CA LYS A 361 5.51 10.08 16.94
C LYS A 361 4.77 11.26 17.57
N ASP A 362 3.48 11.10 17.80
CA ASP A 362 2.60 12.07 18.44
C ASP A 362 3.01 12.47 19.88
N GLY A 363 2.21 13.30 20.54
CA GLY A 363 2.50 13.84 21.88
C GLY A 363 1.79 13.11 23.01
N GLY A 364 1.60 13.82 24.13
CA GLY A 364 0.84 13.31 25.26
C GLY A 364 -0.65 13.33 24.95
N PHE A 365 -1.24 12.16 24.69
CA PHE A 365 -2.64 12.05 24.28
C PHE A 365 -3.59 12.74 25.27
N GLY A 366 -3.55 12.36 26.55
CA GLY A 366 -4.37 12.99 27.59
C GLY A 366 -4.09 14.49 27.75
N THR A 367 -2.85 14.93 27.55
CA THR A 367 -2.47 16.36 27.60
C THR A 367 -3.13 17.14 26.47
N GLN A 368 -3.00 16.69 25.23
CA GLN A 368 -3.58 17.36 24.07
C GLN A 368 -5.11 17.32 24.12
N MET A 369 -5.70 16.23 24.62
CA MET A 369 -7.14 16.08 24.75
C MET A 369 -7.79 17.15 25.65
N THR A 370 -7.04 17.71 26.62
CA THR A 370 -7.53 18.83 27.44
C THR A 370 -7.94 20.06 26.63
N VAL A 371 -7.41 20.22 25.41
CA VAL A 371 -7.82 21.29 24.48
C VAL A 371 -9.27 21.10 24.01
N HIS A 372 -9.74 19.86 23.94
CA HIS A 372 -11.09 19.51 23.45
C HIS A 372 -12.11 19.31 24.58
N VAL A 373 -11.67 18.86 25.76
CA VAL A 373 -12.57 18.50 26.88
C VAL A 373 -12.32 19.27 28.18
N GLY A 374 -11.34 20.18 28.21
CA GLY A 374 -10.90 20.88 29.41
C GLY A 374 -10.10 19.99 30.37
N ASN A 375 -9.95 20.42 31.63
CA ASN A 375 -9.17 19.70 32.65
C ASN A 375 -9.85 18.42 33.19
N ALA A 376 -10.91 17.92 32.54
CA ALA A 376 -11.68 16.77 32.99
C ALA A 376 -10.98 15.41 32.80
N VAL A 377 -9.72 15.41 32.32
CA VAL A 377 -8.93 14.20 32.07
C VAL A 377 -8.19 13.73 33.31
N ASP A 378 -7.71 14.67 34.14
CA ASP A 378 -6.91 14.36 35.32
C ASP A 378 -7.82 13.93 36.49
N GLY A 379 -7.52 12.78 37.11
CA GLY A 379 -8.21 12.27 38.30
C GLY A 379 -9.38 11.30 38.07
N ASP A 380 -9.73 10.99 36.83
CA ASP A 380 -10.64 9.88 36.51
C ASP A 380 -9.89 8.54 36.60
N PRO A 381 -10.42 7.44 37.14
CA PRO A 381 -9.70 6.17 37.15
C PRO A 381 -9.33 5.66 35.75
N LEU A 382 -10.09 5.99 34.70
CA LEU A 382 -9.78 5.59 33.32
C LEU A 382 -8.96 6.62 32.54
N TRP A 383 -8.51 7.72 33.17
CA TRP A 383 -7.89 8.89 32.54
C TRP A 383 -8.57 9.25 31.22
N SER A 384 -7.81 9.25 30.11
CA SER A 384 -8.32 9.57 28.80
C SER A 384 -9.16 8.45 28.18
N ALA A 385 -9.04 7.21 28.63
CA ALA A 385 -9.76 6.07 28.06
C ALA A 385 -11.29 6.17 28.22
N ARG A 386 -11.79 6.86 29.26
CA ARG A 386 -13.24 7.13 29.40
C ARG A 386 -13.81 7.82 28.17
N PHE A 387 -13.05 8.73 27.57
CA PHE A 387 -13.50 9.53 26.44
C PHE A 387 -13.64 8.72 25.15
N ASN A 388 -13.09 7.49 25.09
CA ASN A 388 -13.34 6.56 23.99
C ASN A 388 -14.84 6.27 23.80
N ALA A 389 -15.61 6.28 24.88
CA ALA A 389 -17.06 6.11 24.84
C ALA A 389 -17.81 7.43 25.05
N THR A 390 -17.36 8.29 25.95
CA THR A 390 -18.14 9.48 26.36
C THR A 390 -17.94 10.69 25.46
N ASN A 391 -16.80 10.80 24.76
CA ASN A 391 -16.56 11.86 23.78
C ASN A 391 -15.63 11.40 22.64
N PRO A 392 -16.11 10.48 21.76
CA PRO A 392 -15.29 9.96 20.67
C PRO A 392 -14.78 11.05 19.70
N ALA A 393 -15.54 12.15 19.56
CA ALA A 393 -15.14 13.28 18.72
C ALA A 393 -13.88 13.99 19.25
N ALA A 394 -13.73 14.11 20.57
CA ALA A 394 -12.52 14.66 21.17
C ALA A 394 -11.30 13.76 20.94
N VAL A 395 -11.48 12.44 21.00
CA VAL A 395 -10.42 11.46 20.68
C VAL A 395 -9.97 11.62 19.23
N VAL A 396 -10.90 11.64 18.28
CA VAL A 396 -10.61 11.86 16.85
C VAL A 396 -9.89 13.19 16.63
N ASN A 397 -10.39 14.30 17.21
CA ASN A 397 -9.77 15.60 17.02
C ASN A 397 -8.38 15.69 17.67
N THR A 398 -8.14 15.00 18.78
CA THR A 398 -6.80 14.92 19.40
C THR A 398 -5.79 14.25 18.47
N HIS A 399 -6.16 13.14 17.82
CA HIS A 399 -5.31 12.52 16.79
C HIS A 399 -5.08 13.46 15.61
N VAL A 400 -6.14 14.09 15.08
CA VAL A 400 -6.03 15.05 13.96
C VAL A 400 -5.09 16.20 14.31
N ASP A 401 -5.14 16.73 15.53
CA ASP A 401 -4.22 17.79 15.97
C ASP A 401 -2.76 17.35 15.81
N PHE A 402 -2.40 16.14 16.25
CA PHE A 402 -1.04 15.64 16.11
C PHE A 402 -0.63 15.45 14.64
N LEU A 403 -1.51 14.88 13.82
CA LEU A 403 -1.26 14.66 12.39
C LEU A 403 -1.04 15.99 11.66
N GLN A 404 -1.90 16.98 11.88
CA GLN A 404 -1.76 18.34 11.33
C GLN A 404 -0.49 19.06 11.81
N ASN A 405 0.13 18.57 12.87
CA ASN A 405 1.39 19.08 13.40
C ASN A 405 2.59 18.18 13.07
N GLY A 406 2.46 17.31 12.07
CA GLY A 406 3.57 16.60 11.46
C GLY A 406 3.98 15.32 12.19
N ALA A 407 3.06 14.70 12.94
CA ALA A 407 3.21 13.32 13.38
C ALA A 407 3.07 12.36 12.19
N ASP A 408 4.05 11.46 12.03
CA ASP A 408 3.99 10.32 11.12
C ASP A 408 3.23 9.14 11.78
N ILE A 409 3.29 9.06 13.10
CA ILE A 409 2.72 7.98 13.90
C ILE A 409 1.78 8.57 14.96
N ILE A 410 0.57 8.01 15.08
CA ILE A 410 -0.35 8.26 16.19
C ILE A 410 -0.55 7.00 17.04
N LEU A 411 -0.56 7.17 18.37
CA LEU A 411 -0.84 6.10 19.32
C LEU A 411 -2.29 6.12 19.74
N THR A 412 -2.97 4.98 19.65
CA THR A 412 -4.38 4.86 20.07
C THR A 412 -4.55 5.21 21.55
N ASN A 413 -5.72 5.71 21.92
CA ASN A 413 -6.05 6.02 23.32
C ASN A 413 -6.39 4.76 24.15
N THR A 414 -5.52 3.75 24.08
CA THR A 414 -5.68 2.43 24.69
C THR A 414 -4.71 2.15 25.83
N TYR A 415 -3.80 3.07 26.16
CA TYR A 415 -2.78 2.93 27.20
C TYR A 415 -3.32 2.27 28.48
N GLN A 416 -4.38 2.85 29.05
CA GLN A 416 -5.04 2.40 30.28
C GLN A 416 -6.34 1.61 30.03
N ALA A 417 -6.72 1.41 28.76
CA ALA A 417 -7.98 0.74 28.43
C ALA A 417 -7.88 -0.76 28.72
N SER A 418 -8.57 -1.25 29.76
CA SER A 418 -8.64 -2.66 30.13
C SER A 418 -10.09 -3.14 30.23
N VAL A 419 -10.29 -4.45 30.13
CA VAL A 419 -11.63 -5.05 30.25
C VAL A 419 -12.19 -4.78 31.64
N GLU A 420 -11.39 -5.06 32.67
CA GLU A 420 -11.75 -4.88 34.06
C GLU A 420 -12.02 -3.40 34.40
N GLY A 421 -11.18 -2.48 33.91
CA GLY A 421 -11.36 -1.05 34.15
C GLY A 421 -12.67 -0.53 33.55
N TYR A 422 -13.03 -0.98 32.33
CA TYR A 422 -14.31 -0.63 31.73
C TYR A 422 -15.50 -1.28 32.44
N MET A 423 -15.38 -2.53 32.89
CA MET A 423 -16.42 -3.18 33.67
C MET A 423 -16.66 -2.44 35.00
N GLU A 424 -15.60 -2.08 35.72
CA GLU A 424 -15.69 -1.45 37.04
C GLU A 424 -16.17 0.01 36.97
N HIS A 425 -15.69 0.78 35.99
CA HIS A 425 -15.88 2.24 35.97
C HIS A 425 -16.84 2.74 34.89
N MET A 426 -17.36 1.84 34.04
CA MET A 426 -18.34 2.15 33.00
C MET A 426 -19.55 1.21 32.96
N GLU A 427 -19.63 0.23 33.88
CA GLU A 427 -20.72 -0.76 33.95
C GLU A 427 -20.92 -1.56 32.65
N LEU A 428 -19.83 -1.75 31.89
CA LEU A 428 -19.84 -2.60 30.69
C LEU A 428 -19.68 -4.07 31.08
N ASP A 429 -20.14 -4.98 30.22
CA ASP A 429 -19.72 -6.39 30.29
C ASP A 429 -18.38 -6.61 29.58
N ALA A 430 -17.85 -7.84 29.66
CA ALA A 430 -16.55 -8.17 29.09
C ALA A 430 -16.51 -7.99 27.56
N ASP A 431 -17.56 -8.44 26.86
CA ASP A 431 -17.64 -8.35 25.40
C ASP A 431 -17.77 -6.88 24.95
N GLN A 432 -18.59 -6.10 25.64
CA GLN A 432 -18.73 -4.65 25.43
C GLN A 432 -17.41 -3.91 25.67
N SER A 433 -16.64 -4.33 26.67
CA SER A 433 -15.35 -3.74 26.99
C SER A 433 -14.31 -4.02 25.90
N VAL A 434 -14.24 -5.27 25.41
CA VAL A 434 -13.40 -5.64 24.27
C VAL A 434 -13.81 -4.86 23.01
N GLU A 435 -15.11 -4.74 22.76
CA GLU A 435 -15.62 -3.97 21.62
C GLU A 435 -15.31 -2.47 21.75
N LEU A 436 -15.27 -1.92 22.97
CA LEU A 436 -14.84 -0.54 23.19
C LEU A 436 -13.34 -0.34 22.91
N ILE A 437 -12.48 -1.31 23.23
CA ILE A 437 -11.06 -1.30 22.84
C ILE A 437 -10.94 -1.28 21.31
N LYS A 438 -11.67 -2.18 20.61
CA LYS A 438 -11.73 -2.20 19.13
C LYS A 438 -12.21 -0.87 18.55
N ASN A 439 -13.27 -0.30 19.12
CA ASN A 439 -13.79 1.00 18.71
C ASN A 439 -12.76 2.11 18.87
N THR A 440 -11.92 2.07 19.91
CA THR A 440 -10.86 3.06 20.12
C THR A 440 -9.87 3.08 18.95
N VAL A 441 -9.51 1.91 18.40
CA VAL A 441 -8.70 1.81 17.18
C VAL A 441 -9.43 2.38 15.96
N ARG A 442 -10.74 2.11 15.83
CA ARG A 442 -11.56 2.68 14.74
C ARG A 442 -11.61 4.22 14.79
N LEU A 443 -11.58 4.82 15.99
CA LEU A 443 -11.48 6.29 16.13
C LEU A 443 -10.16 6.84 15.57
N ALA A 444 -9.04 6.14 15.75
CA ALA A 444 -7.77 6.52 15.14
C ALA A 444 -7.80 6.41 13.61
N HIS A 445 -8.47 5.39 13.06
CA HIS A 445 -8.71 5.27 11.60
C HIS A 445 -9.54 6.43 11.06
N ILE A 446 -10.62 6.81 11.75
CA ILE A 446 -11.43 7.98 11.37
C ILE A 446 -10.58 9.26 11.36
N ALA A 447 -9.70 9.44 12.35
CA ALA A 447 -8.79 10.58 12.40
C ALA A 447 -7.79 10.57 11.22
N LYS A 448 -7.22 9.41 10.90
CA LYS A 448 -6.34 9.21 9.73
C LYS A 448 -7.06 9.55 8.43
N GLU A 449 -8.27 9.03 8.22
CA GLU A 449 -9.08 9.32 7.02
C GLU A 449 -9.42 10.81 6.89
N LYS A 450 -9.80 11.45 8.00
CA LYS A 450 -10.08 12.88 8.03
C LYS A 450 -8.84 13.70 7.66
N TYR A 451 -7.70 13.40 8.27
CA TYR A 451 -6.43 14.06 7.95
C TYR A 451 -6.02 13.86 6.49
N LEU A 452 -6.09 12.62 5.97
CA LEU A 452 -5.76 12.33 4.57
C LEU A 452 -6.69 13.07 3.60
N THR A 453 -7.98 13.21 3.95
CA THR A 453 -8.94 14.01 3.18
C THR A 453 -8.58 15.49 3.20
N GLU A 454 -8.22 16.05 4.36
CA GLU A 454 -7.77 17.44 4.49
C GLU A 454 -6.48 17.70 3.70
N CYS A 455 -5.50 16.79 3.75
CA CYS A 455 -4.29 16.86 2.96
C CYS A 455 -4.58 16.80 1.46
N TYR A 456 -5.46 15.90 1.04
CA TYR A 456 -5.88 15.80 -0.36
C TYR A 456 -6.53 17.10 -0.86
N GLN A 457 -7.44 17.68 -0.07
CA GLN A 457 -8.08 18.96 -0.38
C GLN A 457 -7.08 20.13 -0.42
N ALA A 458 -6.11 20.13 0.49
CA ALA A 458 -5.04 21.11 0.56
C ALA A 458 -3.88 20.85 -0.43
N GLN A 459 -3.95 19.77 -1.23
CA GLN A 459 -2.91 19.35 -2.17
C GLN A 459 -1.54 19.10 -1.49
N LEU A 460 -1.56 18.65 -0.24
CA LEU A 460 -0.36 18.26 0.50
C LEU A 460 -0.02 16.80 0.19
N ASN A 461 1.24 16.54 -0.16
CA ASN A 461 1.72 15.19 -0.37
C ASN A 461 1.97 14.49 0.98
N VAL A 462 1.34 13.34 1.19
CA VAL A 462 1.55 12.47 2.35
C VAL A 462 2.21 11.19 1.86
N ASN A 463 3.28 10.77 2.55
CA ASN A 463 3.99 9.56 2.16
C ASN A 463 3.06 8.33 2.23
N GLU A 464 3.15 7.46 1.23
CA GLU A 464 2.43 6.19 1.24
C GLU A 464 2.77 5.37 2.49
N GLY A 465 1.73 4.78 3.09
CA GLY A 465 1.79 4.07 4.36
C GLY A 465 1.59 4.95 5.60
N PHE A 466 1.53 6.28 5.46
CA PHE A 466 1.39 7.23 6.57
C PHE A 466 0.03 7.96 6.56
N PRO A 467 -0.44 8.42 7.74
CA PRO A 467 0.13 8.15 9.05
C PRO A 467 -0.09 6.70 9.51
N MET A 468 0.81 6.18 10.34
CA MET A 468 0.66 4.87 10.97
C MET A 468 -0.18 4.98 12.26
N ILE A 469 -0.99 3.96 12.52
CA ILE A 469 -1.80 3.81 13.73
C ILE A 469 -1.19 2.67 14.55
N ILE A 470 -0.69 2.99 15.74
CA ILE A 470 -0.01 2.03 16.60
C ILE A 470 -0.77 1.91 17.92
N ALA A 471 -0.99 0.68 18.37
CA ALA A 471 -1.72 0.47 19.63
C ALA A 471 -0.86 0.91 20.82
N SER A 472 -1.35 1.83 21.65
CA SER A 472 -0.70 2.13 22.94
C SER A 472 -1.02 1.03 23.94
N ILE A 473 -0.02 0.27 24.36
CA ILE A 473 -0.13 -0.82 25.34
C ILE A 473 0.69 -0.45 26.57
N GLY A 474 0.02 0.14 27.56
CA GLY A 474 0.61 0.49 28.86
C GLY A 474 0.80 -0.72 29.78
N PRO A 475 1.65 -0.61 30.82
CA PRO A 475 2.03 -1.72 31.69
C PRO A 475 0.85 -2.24 32.51
N TYR A 476 0.99 -3.44 33.06
CA TYR A 476 0.02 -4.02 33.99
C TYR A 476 -0.32 -3.07 35.16
N GLY A 477 0.69 -2.41 35.71
CA GLY A 477 0.52 -1.44 36.81
C GLY A 477 -0.46 -0.30 36.51
N ALA A 478 -0.63 0.08 35.24
CA ALA A 478 -1.53 1.18 34.86
C ALA A 478 -3.02 0.88 35.15
N HIS A 479 -3.37 -0.41 35.23
CA HIS A 479 -4.72 -0.86 35.58
C HIS A 479 -4.95 -0.93 37.10
N LEU A 480 -3.90 -1.02 37.92
CA LEU A 480 -4.06 -1.10 39.38
C LEU A 480 -4.47 0.23 40.02
N HIS A 481 -4.29 1.34 39.30
CA HIS A 481 -4.64 2.70 39.73
C HIS A 481 -3.95 3.13 41.04
N ASP A 482 -2.84 2.50 41.40
CA ASP A 482 -2.06 2.76 42.61
C ASP A 482 -0.73 3.50 42.32
N GLY A 483 -0.48 3.85 41.06
CA GLY A 483 0.74 4.51 40.59
C GLY A 483 1.91 3.55 40.39
N SER A 484 1.68 2.24 40.50
CA SER A 484 2.72 1.24 40.28
C SER A 484 3.24 1.20 38.85
N GLU A 485 2.59 1.84 37.87
CA GLU A 485 3.20 2.07 36.55
C GLU A 485 4.48 2.94 36.60
N TYR A 486 4.74 3.64 37.72
CA TYR A 486 5.94 4.45 37.93
C TYR A 486 6.86 3.93 39.04
N THR A 487 6.52 2.79 39.66
CA THR A 487 7.39 2.11 40.64
C THR A 487 7.75 0.70 40.19
N GLY A 488 6.87 0.00 39.48
CA GLY A 488 7.04 -1.38 39.04
C GLY A 488 6.91 -2.41 40.17
N ASP A 489 6.46 -2.02 41.37
CA ASP A 489 6.44 -2.88 42.56
C ASP A 489 5.62 -4.18 42.37
N TYR A 490 4.65 -4.19 41.44
CA TYR A 490 3.87 -5.40 41.12
C TYR A 490 4.72 -6.54 40.55
N ALA A 491 5.90 -6.25 40.00
CA ALA A 491 6.81 -7.25 39.47
C ALA A 491 7.30 -8.25 40.54
N ASP A 492 7.31 -7.84 41.81
CA ASP A 492 7.77 -8.66 42.93
C ASP A 492 6.76 -9.74 43.35
N TYR A 493 5.48 -9.58 43.03
CA TYR A 493 4.41 -10.45 43.54
C TYR A 493 3.38 -10.92 42.50
N VAL A 494 3.32 -10.30 41.31
CA VAL A 494 2.45 -10.75 40.22
C VAL A 494 3.23 -11.66 39.26
N PRO A 495 2.80 -12.90 39.02
CA PRO A 495 3.48 -13.80 38.08
C PRO A 495 3.46 -13.28 36.64
N ALA A 496 4.56 -13.44 35.91
CA ALA A 496 4.68 -13.06 34.50
C ALA A 496 3.54 -13.59 33.60
N LYS A 497 3.07 -14.82 33.86
CA LYS A 497 1.96 -15.43 33.11
C LYS A 497 0.63 -14.67 33.30
N GLU A 498 0.38 -14.17 34.51
CA GLU A 498 -0.84 -13.40 34.79
C GLU A 498 -0.83 -12.08 34.02
N ILE A 499 0.33 -11.44 33.97
CA ILE A 499 0.55 -10.22 33.17
C ILE A 499 0.32 -10.49 31.68
N THR A 500 0.89 -11.56 31.12
CA THR A 500 0.72 -11.88 29.69
C THR A 500 -0.70 -12.29 29.34
N ASP A 501 -1.37 -13.08 30.18
CA ASP A 501 -2.79 -13.44 29.99
C ASP A 501 -3.68 -12.18 29.97
N TRP A 502 -3.40 -11.22 30.83
CA TRP A 502 -4.12 -9.94 30.89
C TRP A 502 -3.89 -9.07 29.64
N HIS A 503 -2.65 -8.94 29.18
CA HIS A 503 -2.32 -8.16 27.98
C HIS A 503 -2.88 -8.78 26.70
N ARG A 504 -2.92 -10.11 26.61
CA ARG A 504 -3.37 -10.85 25.43
C ARG A 504 -4.73 -10.38 24.92
N VAL A 505 -5.70 -10.23 25.82
CA VAL A 505 -7.07 -9.82 25.48
C VAL A 505 -7.10 -8.44 24.81
N ARG A 506 -6.31 -7.50 25.31
CA ARG A 506 -6.23 -6.12 24.78
C ARG A 506 -5.46 -6.07 23.47
N ILE A 507 -4.38 -6.83 23.36
CA ILE A 507 -3.57 -6.94 22.15
C ILE A 507 -4.40 -7.55 21.02
N ASP A 508 -5.11 -8.65 21.27
CA ASP A 508 -6.00 -9.29 20.29
C ASP A 508 -7.06 -8.30 19.80
N ALA A 509 -7.70 -7.58 20.72
CA ALA A 509 -8.69 -6.56 20.36
C ALA A 509 -8.11 -5.47 19.45
N CYS A 510 -6.91 -4.97 19.76
CA CYS A 510 -6.25 -3.94 18.94
C CYS A 510 -5.84 -4.47 17.56
N LEU A 511 -5.26 -5.66 17.49
CA LEU A 511 -4.84 -6.30 16.24
C LEU A 511 -6.02 -6.62 15.33
N GLU A 512 -7.10 -7.19 15.88
CA GLU A 512 -8.34 -7.46 15.13
C GLU A 512 -8.98 -6.18 14.58
N ALA A 513 -8.83 -5.05 15.28
CA ALA A 513 -9.33 -3.75 14.82
C ALA A 513 -8.41 -3.06 13.78
N GLY A 514 -7.25 -3.65 13.47
CA GLY A 514 -6.39 -3.23 12.36
C GLY A 514 -5.40 -2.13 12.68
N VAL A 515 -4.60 -2.28 13.74
CA VAL A 515 -3.40 -1.44 13.97
C VAL A 515 -2.22 -1.89 13.11
N ASP A 516 -1.29 -0.97 12.82
CA ASP A 516 -0.07 -1.23 12.04
C ASP A 516 1.04 -1.89 12.89
N ALA A 517 1.09 -1.58 14.19
CA ALA A 517 2.07 -2.11 15.15
C ALA A 517 1.58 -1.92 16.60
N LEU A 518 2.37 -2.38 17.57
CA LEU A 518 2.15 -2.18 19.01
C LEU A 518 3.25 -1.31 19.65
N ALA A 519 2.85 -0.37 20.50
CA ALA A 519 3.73 0.39 21.37
C ALA A 519 3.63 -0.19 22.77
N ILE A 520 4.57 -1.07 23.14
CA ILE A 520 4.69 -1.56 24.51
C ILE A 520 5.42 -0.47 25.30
N GLU A 521 4.68 0.35 26.04
CA GLU A 521 5.18 1.64 26.53
C GLU A 521 5.03 1.83 28.03
N THR A 522 5.91 2.67 28.59
CA THR A 522 5.99 2.97 30.02
C THR A 522 6.22 1.73 30.87
N ILE A 523 6.97 0.74 30.36
CA ILE A 523 7.24 -0.49 31.12
C ILE A 523 8.24 -0.18 32.25
N PRO A 524 7.88 -0.37 33.54
CA PRO A 524 8.71 0.07 34.66
C PRO A 524 9.73 -0.98 35.13
N CYS A 525 9.63 -2.23 34.68
CA CYS A 525 10.46 -3.36 35.14
C CYS A 525 10.89 -4.26 33.97
N GLN A 526 12.01 -4.97 34.14
CA GLN A 526 12.54 -5.85 33.09
C GLN A 526 11.66 -7.09 32.87
N MET A 527 11.11 -7.63 33.96
CA MET A 527 10.33 -8.88 33.93
C MET A 527 9.10 -8.78 33.01
N GLU A 528 8.31 -7.71 33.10
CA GLU A 528 7.15 -7.54 32.23
C GLU A 528 7.56 -7.35 30.77
N ALA A 529 8.63 -6.59 30.52
CA ALA A 529 9.12 -6.37 29.17
C ALA A 529 9.54 -7.69 28.50
N GLU A 530 10.29 -8.53 29.21
CA GLU A 530 10.70 -9.86 28.72
C GLU A 530 9.49 -10.77 28.50
N ALA A 531 8.56 -10.83 29.46
CA ALA A 531 7.36 -11.66 29.35
C ALA A 531 6.48 -11.27 28.14
N LEU A 532 6.32 -9.96 27.89
CA LEU A 532 5.57 -9.47 26.73
C LEU A 532 6.31 -9.76 25.43
N VAL A 533 7.63 -9.59 25.38
CA VAL A 533 8.41 -9.90 24.17
C VAL A 533 8.38 -11.39 23.87
N GLU A 534 8.49 -12.27 24.87
CA GLU A 534 8.34 -13.72 24.70
C GLU A 534 6.97 -14.07 24.12
N MET A 535 5.89 -13.57 24.73
CA MET A 535 4.52 -13.77 24.24
C MET A 535 4.36 -13.25 22.79
N LEU A 536 4.88 -12.07 22.48
CA LEU A 536 4.82 -11.50 21.12
C LEU A 536 5.58 -12.36 20.10
N CYS A 537 6.74 -12.91 20.48
CA CYS A 537 7.51 -13.79 19.61
C CYS A 537 6.81 -15.14 19.37
N GLU A 538 6.12 -15.67 20.38
CA GLU A 538 5.46 -16.99 20.31
C GLU A 538 4.12 -16.94 19.59
N ASP A 539 3.28 -15.96 19.94
CA ASP A 539 1.88 -15.95 19.51
C ASP A 539 1.60 -14.98 18.36
N TYR A 540 2.49 -14.01 18.13
CA TYR A 540 2.26 -12.87 17.23
C TYR A 540 3.42 -12.67 16.25
N ALA A 541 3.84 -13.74 15.57
CA ALA A 541 5.04 -13.81 14.74
C ALA A 541 5.17 -12.75 13.62
N ASP A 542 4.06 -12.15 13.18
CA ASP A 542 4.05 -11.12 12.12
C ASP A 542 3.84 -9.69 12.65
N VAL A 543 3.59 -9.53 13.96
CA VAL A 543 3.28 -8.23 14.57
C VAL A 543 4.56 -7.44 14.81
N LYS A 544 4.54 -6.18 14.36
CA LYS A 544 5.61 -5.22 14.65
C LYS A 544 5.33 -4.51 15.97
N PHE A 545 6.38 -4.22 16.74
CA PHE A 545 6.26 -3.54 18.01
C PHE A 545 7.51 -2.76 18.38
N TRP A 546 7.43 -1.84 19.33
CA TRP A 546 8.59 -1.37 20.08
C TRP A 546 8.38 -1.55 21.58
N VAL A 547 9.47 -1.49 22.34
CA VAL A 547 9.43 -1.46 23.80
C VAL A 547 10.03 -0.15 24.29
N ALA A 548 9.30 0.57 25.13
CA ALA A 548 9.78 1.78 25.77
C ALA A 548 9.68 1.65 27.30
N PHE A 549 10.82 1.84 27.95
CA PHE A 549 10.94 1.75 29.39
C PHE A 549 10.69 3.10 30.06
N GLN A 550 10.15 3.03 31.28
CA GLN A 550 10.15 4.15 32.21
C GLN A 550 11.41 4.04 33.09
N CYS A 551 12.18 5.13 33.16
CA CYS A 551 13.35 5.27 34.03
C CYS A 551 13.13 6.39 35.06
N LYS A 552 13.52 6.12 36.32
CA LYS A 552 13.48 7.11 37.41
C LYS A 552 14.66 8.07 37.40
N ASP A 553 15.76 7.68 36.78
CA ASP A 553 16.96 8.49 36.61
C ASP A 553 17.70 8.17 35.29
N GLU A 554 18.92 8.67 35.17
CA GLU A 554 19.80 8.54 34.00
C GLU A 554 20.38 7.14 33.78
N LYS A 555 20.03 6.15 34.60
CA LYS A 555 20.57 4.77 34.55
C LYS A 555 19.52 3.69 34.76
N THR A 556 18.59 3.90 35.68
CA THR A 556 17.75 2.84 36.23
C THR A 556 16.28 2.95 35.82
N LEU A 557 15.67 1.79 35.57
CA LEU A 557 14.24 1.65 35.43
C LEU A 557 13.52 2.08 36.72
N ALA A 558 12.20 2.33 36.64
CA ALA A 558 11.38 2.65 37.82
C ALA A 558 11.59 1.63 38.94
N HIS A 559 11.48 0.34 38.60
CA HIS A 559 11.62 -0.78 39.54
C HIS A 559 13.03 -0.89 40.12
N GLY A 560 14.07 -0.76 39.29
CA GLY A 560 15.43 -0.50 39.76
C GLY A 560 16.54 -1.22 39.00
N GLU A 561 16.21 -2.00 37.98
CA GLU A 561 17.17 -2.60 37.06
C GLU A 561 17.89 -1.51 36.25
N GLU A 562 19.11 -1.80 35.81
CA GLU A 562 19.86 -0.90 34.91
C GLU A 562 19.26 -0.97 33.50
N PHE A 563 18.95 0.18 32.90
CA PHE A 563 18.36 0.28 31.56
C PHE A 563 19.18 -0.46 30.51
N VAL A 564 20.51 -0.35 30.57
CA VAL A 564 21.41 -0.99 29.60
C VAL A 564 21.32 -2.51 29.65
N GLU A 565 21.14 -3.08 30.85
CA GLU A 565 21.02 -4.52 31.04
C GLU A 565 19.67 -5.01 30.51
N ALA A 566 18.57 -4.34 30.90
CA ALA A 566 17.23 -4.68 30.45
C ALA A 566 17.09 -4.58 28.92
N ALA A 567 17.52 -3.46 28.32
CA ALA A 567 17.44 -3.26 26.88
C ALA A 567 18.34 -4.23 26.09
N SER A 568 19.53 -4.56 26.61
CA SER A 568 20.42 -5.54 25.97
C SER A 568 19.87 -6.97 26.10
N SER A 569 19.26 -7.31 27.24
CA SER A 569 18.60 -8.60 27.45
C SER A 569 17.48 -8.81 26.44
N LEU A 570 16.59 -7.82 26.27
CA LEU A 570 15.54 -7.86 25.26
C LEU A 570 16.09 -8.03 23.84
N TRP A 571 17.17 -7.33 23.51
CA TRP A 571 17.75 -7.39 22.17
C TRP A 571 18.36 -8.77 21.87
N GLU A 572 19.00 -9.41 22.85
CA GLU A 572 19.49 -10.78 22.70
C GLU A 572 18.34 -11.81 22.70
N LEU A 573 17.30 -11.62 23.52
CA LEU A 573 16.09 -12.46 23.49
C LEU A 573 15.46 -12.45 22.08
N LEU A 574 15.27 -11.26 21.49
CA LEU A 574 14.76 -11.09 20.14
C LEU A 574 15.65 -11.80 19.10
N LYS A 575 16.97 -11.78 19.30
CA LYS A 575 17.93 -12.46 18.41
C LYS A 575 17.81 -13.98 18.52
N GLU A 576 17.72 -14.50 19.74
CA GLU A 576 17.52 -15.94 19.99
C GLU A 576 16.22 -16.45 19.38
N ARG A 577 15.17 -15.62 19.40
CA ARG A 577 13.86 -15.93 18.79
C ARG A 577 13.79 -15.61 17.29
N ASN A 578 14.87 -15.12 16.68
CA ASN A 578 14.90 -14.65 15.29
C ASN A 578 13.77 -13.65 14.97
N ALA A 579 13.52 -12.75 15.93
CA ALA A 579 12.43 -11.77 15.95
C ALA A 579 12.92 -10.31 16.05
N GLN A 580 14.23 -10.05 15.93
CA GLN A 580 14.77 -8.68 15.90
C GLN A 580 14.10 -7.80 14.83
N GLU A 581 13.67 -8.39 13.72
CA GLU A 581 12.94 -7.69 12.65
C GLU A 581 11.53 -7.24 13.05
N ASN A 582 10.94 -7.84 14.10
CA ASN A 582 9.63 -7.46 14.60
C ASN A 582 9.71 -6.29 15.59
N CYS A 583 10.86 -6.12 16.24
CA CYS A 583 11.12 -5.01 17.12
C CYS A 583 11.58 -3.78 16.33
N LEU A 584 10.69 -2.81 16.16
CA LEU A 584 10.95 -1.54 15.49
C LEU A 584 12.00 -0.70 16.24
N ALA A 585 11.98 -0.75 17.57
CA ALA A 585 12.93 -0.05 18.42
C ALA A 585 12.83 -0.47 19.90
N ILE A 586 13.89 -0.18 20.66
CA ILE A 586 13.89 -0.22 22.13
C ILE A 586 14.30 1.16 22.64
N GLY A 587 13.62 1.69 23.66
CA GLY A 587 14.05 2.96 24.22
C GLY A 587 13.27 3.39 25.44
N VAL A 588 12.93 4.68 25.53
CA VAL A 588 12.36 5.27 26.75
C VAL A 588 11.23 6.23 26.45
N ASN A 589 10.24 6.27 27.33
CA ASN A 589 9.14 7.22 27.28
C ASN A 589 8.73 7.70 28.66
N CYS A 590 8.04 8.85 28.70
CA CYS A 590 7.57 9.48 29.94
C CYS A 590 8.65 9.76 31.00
N VAL A 591 9.94 9.74 30.61
CA VAL A 591 11.10 10.13 31.44
C VAL A 591 11.40 11.62 31.32
N ASN A 592 12.23 12.16 32.21
CA ASN A 592 12.77 13.51 32.03
C ASN A 592 13.69 13.53 30.78
N PRO A 593 13.57 14.51 29.87
CA PRO A 593 14.40 14.61 28.67
C PRO A 593 15.92 14.58 28.94
N GLN A 594 16.35 15.07 30.11
CA GLN A 594 17.77 15.07 30.50
C GLN A 594 18.34 13.67 30.73
N PHE A 595 17.50 12.69 31.05
CA PHE A 595 17.93 11.31 31.30
C PHE A 595 18.19 10.53 30.00
N VAL A 596 17.53 10.91 28.91
CA VAL A 596 17.56 10.17 27.64
C VAL A 596 18.97 10.02 27.09
N THR A 597 19.73 11.11 27.02
CA THR A 597 21.08 11.09 26.42
C THR A 597 22.02 10.14 27.16
N PRO A 598 22.17 10.20 28.50
CA PRO A 598 22.92 9.20 29.27
C PRO A 598 22.48 7.75 29.03
N LEU A 599 21.16 7.48 29.06
CA LEU A 599 20.59 6.15 28.86
C LEU A 599 20.91 5.60 27.45
N PHE A 600 20.79 6.43 26.43
CA PHE A 600 21.10 6.01 25.06
C PHE A 600 22.61 5.87 24.82
N LYS A 601 23.44 6.69 25.48
CA LYS A 601 24.90 6.55 25.45
C LYS A 601 25.35 5.26 26.13
N SER A 602 24.74 4.86 27.25
CA SER A 602 25.09 3.58 27.89
C SER A 602 24.78 2.37 27.02
N LEU A 603 23.75 2.47 26.16
CA LEU A 603 23.34 1.36 25.28
C LEU A 603 24.08 1.33 23.94
N ASN A 604 24.13 2.46 23.23
CA ASN A 604 24.64 2.55 21.85
C ASN A 604 25.97 3.31 21.72
N GLY A 605 26.49 3.92 22.81
CA GLY A 605 27.64 4.82 22.76
C GLY A 605 28.94 4.13 22.32
N GLU A 606 29.15 2.88 22.74
CA GLU A 606 30.33 2.08 22.39
C GLU A 606 30.08 1.09 21.24
N ARG A 607 28.83 0.98 20.74
CA ARG A 607 28.46 0.06 19.66
C ARG A 607 28.88 0.61 18.30
N SER A 608 29.36 -0.28 17.43
CA SER A 608 29.58 0.01 16.01
C SER A 608 28.25 0.45 15.36
N MET A 609 28.30 1.13 14.21
CA MET A 609 27.07 1.61 13.57
C MET A 609 26.14 0.45 13.20
N GLU A 610 26.73 -0.69 12.81
CA GLU A 610 26.04 -1.90 12.36
C GLU A 610 25.43 -2.70 13.52
N ASP A 611 25.99 -2.58 14.73
CA ASP A 611 25.54 -3.31 15.93
C ASP A 611 24.61 -2.49 16.83
N ARG A 612 24.29 -1.24 16.44
CA ARG A 612 23.41 -0.35 17.20
C ARG A 612 21.99 -0.88 17.22
N ILE A 613 21.38 -0.80 18.40
CA ILE A 613 19.96 -1.10 18.59
C ILE A 613 19.16 0.11 18.06
N PRO A 614 18.14 -0.08 17.21
CA PRO A 614 17.20 0.97 16.84
C PRO A 614 16.51 1.55 18.08
N LEU A 615 16.52 2.88 18.23
CA LEU A 615 15.97 3.53 19.42
C LEU A 615 14.67 4.30 19.17
N VAL A 616 13.80 4.31 20.19
CA VAL A 616 12.58 5.11 20.24
C VAL A 616 12.59 6.01 21.48
N VAL A 617 12.20 7.27 21.32
CA VAL A 617 12.21 8.25 22.41
C VAL A 617 11.00 9.17 22.36
N TYR A 618 10.26 9.26 23.46
CA TYR A 618 9.17 10.21 23.61
C TYR A 618 9.00 10.58 25.10
N PRO A 619 9.87 11.47 25.63
CA PRO A 619 9.89 11.83 27.05
C PRO A 619 8.71 12.74 27.40
N ASN A 620 8.53 12.99 28.70
CA ASN A 620 7.65 14.06 29.15
C ASN A 620 8.29 15.45 28.89
N SER A 621 7.60 16.54 29.22
CA SER A 621 8.10 17.91 29.00
C SER A 621 9.36 18.28 29.82
N GLY A 622 9.73 17.49 30.81
CA GLY A 622 10.73 17.81 31.82
C GLY A 622 10.16 18.44 33.10
N GLU A 623 8.85 18.71 33.13
CA GLU A 623 8.14 19.06 34.38
C GLU A 623 8.22 17.86 35.35
N VAL A 624 8.17 18.14 36.67
CA VAL A 624 8.16 17.09 37.70
C VAL A 624 6.77 17.02 38.32
N TYR A 625 6.21 15.81 38.42
CA TYR A 625 4.92 15.58 39.04
C TYR A 625 5.07 15.40 40.55
N ASP A 626 4.31 16.17 41.33
CA ASP A 626 4.14 16.00 42.77
C ASP A 626 2.68 15.63 43.05
N VAL A 627 2.45 14.57 43.83
CA VAL A 627 1.11 14.03 44.09
C VAL A 627 0.14 15.04 44.73
N ASN A 628 0.65 16.04 45.46
CA ASN A 628 -0.15 17.07 46.11
C ASN A 628 -0.25 18.36 45.29
N LYS A 629 0.78 18.66 44.49
CA LYS A 629 0.92 19.96 43.79
C LYS A 629 0.72 19.87 42.28
N GLY A 630 0.62 18.66 41.73
CA GLY A 630 0.59 18.40 40.29
C GLY A 630 1.95 18.68 39.63
N TRP A 631 1.93 18.96 38.33
CA TRP A 631 3.13 19.25 37.54
C TRP A 631 3.76 20.61 37.91
N MET A 632 5.07 20.59 38.16
CA MET A 632 5.86 21.77 38.54
C MET A 632 7.11 21.95 37.67
N GLY A 633 7.66 23.18 37.63
CA GLY A 633 8.97 23.46 37.05
C GLY A 633 8.99 23.78 35.56
N LYS A 634 7.86 24.16 34.97
CA LYS A 634 7.72 24.46 33.54
C LYS A 634 8.73 25.48 33.02
N GLU A 635 9.03 26.49 33.85
CA GLU A 635 9.97 27.58 33.56
C GLU A 635 11.42 27.13 33.39
N HIS A 636 11.74 25.91 33.84
CA HIS A 636 13.07 25.31 33.75
C HIS A 636 13.18 24.26 32.63
N CYS A 637 12.07 23.96 31.95
CA CYS A 637 12.03 22.97 30.88
C CYS A 637 12.66 23.50 29.60
N VAL A 638 13.47 22.67 28.95
CA VAL A 638 14.01 22.92 27.61
C VAL A 638 13.09 22.26 26.59
N PRO A 639 12.71 22.94 25.49
CA PRO A 639 11.88 22.33 24.45
C PRO A 639 12.49 21.04 23.88
N LEU A 640 11.67 20.00 23.70
CA LEU A 640 12.14 18.68 23.26
C LEU A 640 12.89 18.71 21.92
N ALA A 641 12.47 19.60 21.01
CA ALA A 641 13.12 19.82 19.71
C ALA A 641 14.65 20.05 19.83
N ASN A 642 15.12 20.64 20.94
CA ASN A 642 16.53 20.94 21.16
C ASN A 642 17.39 19.68 21.42
N TYR A 643 16.77 18.56 21.80
CA TYR A 643 17.47 17.31 22.08
C TYR A 643 17.44 16.33 20.89
N VAL A 644 16.52 16.53 19.93
CA VAL A 644 16.26 15.63 18.80
C VAL A 644 17.54 15.27 18.04
N ALA A 645 18.40 16.25 17.77
CA ALA A 645 19.64 16.02 17.02
C ALA A 645 20.63 15.10 17.76
N GLU A 646 20.73 15.21 19.08
CA GLU A 646 21.61 14.33 19.88
C GLU A 646 21.04 12.91 19.92
N TRP A 647 19.73 12.77 20.17
CA TRP A 647 19.08 11.45 20.19
C TRP A 647 19.19 10.73 18.85
N ALA A 648 19.00 11.46 17.75
CA ALA A 648 19.19 10.96 16.39
C ALA A 648 20.60 10.41 16.15
N GLN A 649 21.64 11.05 16.67
CA GLN A 649 23.04 10.60 16.55
C GLN A 649 23.31 9.31 17.34
N LEU A 650 22.57 9.09 18.42
CA LEU A 650 22.65 7.90 19.27
C LEU A 650 21.83 6.72 18.73
N GLY A 651 21.10 6.90 17.62
CA GLY A 651 20.34 5.83 16.95
C GLY A 651 18.83 5.93 17.12
N ALA A 652 18.29 7.05 17.62
CA ALA A 652 16.85 7.28 17.63
C ALA A 652 16.28 7.36 16.22
N GLN A 653 15.33 6.48 15.92
CA GLN A 653 14.62 6.39 14.64
C GLN A 653 13.15 6.78 14.76
N ILE A 654 12.59 6.76 15.97
CA ILE A 654 11.23 7.21 16.26
C ILE A 654 11.31 8.22 17.41
N ILE A 655 10.87 9.46 17.18
CA ILE A 655 10.98 10.56 18.15
C ILE A 655 9.62 11.25 18.30
N GLY A 656 9.16 11.46 19.53
CA GLY A 656 7.90 12.14 19.81
C GLY A 656 7.87 12.78 21.19
N GLY A 657 6.67 12.94 21.74
CA GLY A 657 6.44 13.43 23.09
C GLY A 657 5.47 12.56 23.90
N CYS A 658 5.49 12.70 25.22
CA CYS A 658 4.56 12.05 26.14
C CYS A 658 3.88 13.11 27.03
N CYS A 659 3.73 12.88 28.33
CA CYS A 659 3.04 13.79 29.25
C CYS A 659 3.51 15.24 29.08
N ARG A 660 2.53 16.16 29.08
CA ARG A 660 2.76 17.61 29.02
C ARG A 660 3.34 18.14 27.71
N THR A 661 3.35 17.30 26.67
CA THR A 661 3.65 17.70 25.29
C THR A 661 2.35 17.80 24.47
N TYR A 662 2.23 18.88 23.71
CA TYR A 662 1.06 19.23 22.90
C TYR A 662 1.39 19.09 21.41
N ALA A 663 0.38 19.19 20.54
CA ALA A 663 0.56 19.16 19.10
C ALA A 663 1.55 20.23 18.60
N ARG A 664 1.60 21.42 19.23
CA ARG A 664 2.62 22.45 18.91
C ARG A 664 4.05 21.98 19.16
N ASP A 665 4.27 21.13 20.17
CA ASP A 665 5.60 20.62 20.49
C ASP A 665 6.01 19.57 19.44
N ILE A 666 5.05 18.76 18.98
CA ILE A 666 5.23 17.81 17.86
C ILE A 666 5.59 18.53 16.57
N ARG A 667 5.00 19.71 16.29
CA ARG A 667 5.41 20.54 15.15
C ARG A 667 6.89 20.89 15.19
N HIS A 668 7.40 21.34 16.34
CA HIS A 668 8.81 21.69 16.48
C HIS A 668 9.75 20.48 16.39
N ILE A 669 9.33 19.32 16.91
CA ILE A 669 10.04 18.07 16.72
C ILE A 669 10.08 17.70 15.24
N SER A 670 8.94 17.76 14.55
CA SER A 670 8.78 17.43 13.13
C SER A 670 9.65 18.32 12.25
N GLU A 671 9.63 19.64 12.47
CA GLU A 671 10.51 20.59 11.76
C GLU A 671 12.00 20.23 11.92
N THR A 672 12.42 19.83 13.12
CA THR A 672 13.79 19.44 13.41
C THR A 672 14.16 18.11 12.74
N VAL A 673 13.27 17.12 12.84
CA VAL A 673 13.43 15.79 12.20
C VAL A 673 13.52 15.92 10.68
N GLN A 674 12.65 16.72 10.06
CA GLN A 674 12.68 16.96 8.61
C GLN A 674 14.01 17.56 8.15
N ASN A 675 14.58 18.49 8.93
CA ASN A 675 15.89 19.06 8.62
C ASN A 675 17.00 18.00 8.70
N ILE A 676 16.98 17.12 9.70
CA ILE A 676 17.94 16.02 9.83
C ILE A 676 17.80 15.03 8.67
N ASN A 677 16.56 14.65 8.31
CA ASN A 677 16.29 13.71 7.23
C ASN A 677 16.75 14.26 5.87
N LYS A 678 16.58 15.56 5.61
CA LYS A 678 17.12 16.22 4.40
C LYS A 678 18.64 16.09 4.30
N LEU A 679 19.36 16.29 5.40
CA LEU A 679 20.83 16.20 5.45
C LEU A 679 21.36 14.77 5.28
N LYS A 680 20.57 13.74 5.60
CA LYS A 680 20.95 12.32 5.39
C LYS A 680 20.76 11.84 3.94
N LEU A 681 19.96 12.56 3.16
CA LEU A 681 19.62 12.22 1.77
C LEU A 681 20.46 13.00 0.73
N SER A 682 21.14 14.06 1.17
CA SER A 682 22.17 14.81 0.42
C SER A 682 23.54 14.17 0.59
#